data_AF-A0A512SW71-F1
#
_entry.id   AF-A0A512SW71-F1
#
_cell.length_a   1.000
_cell.length_b   1.000
_cell.length_c   1.000
_cell.angle_alpha   90.00
_cell.angle_beta   90.00
_cell.angle_gamma   90.00
#
_symmetry.space_group_name_H-M   'P 1'
#
loop_
_entity.id
_entity.type
_entity.pdbx_description
1 polymer ?
#
loop_
_entity_poly.entity_id
_entity_poly.type
_entity_poly.pdbx_seq_one_letter_code
_entity_poly.pdbx_strand_id
1 'polypeptide(L)'
;MAPRRAPWLAVLLVLTMFVSACGGSAGPSSAQVPIPAAVPGAVSANATFPLTVGTDRKHLVDAAKQPFLMVGDAPWSLIAEPTRAQASQYLRTRRAQGFNTILVSLLEHQYATNAPANAAGARPFTGAAFGTPNEAYFTHADAVLAEAASLGFLVLLTPAYAGFNGGSEGWYQEMKAAGATKLRAWGQYVGRRYAANDHIMWVEGGDYDVPDQSLVDAIAEGIASVDPVALQTYHASRGVRVADRWGSKTWLDVDSVYTDSEVLPQIRQSYSTSPRPFFHIESYYENENGLTNRVLRRQAWQATLGGSSGHIFGNDPMWSFGAKNGTGAASWQQQLSSQGARSMSQLAVVLGGVSWGTMVPDTSQRLLKGSSARGDDPVAMYAAGTGEAVVYLPRGGAVSLDLSVLGGTSASLTWADPSSTRQVSAGTKPTQGGPVSITAPGANDDGDADWVLVVRRAGGTPGTPGTQTGTPASTFGCQPAFGAISATGGLGRYMALANNVTATPAAFAIATHTGVTTMSSTTHTSFASGYQYFRTLGVKGGALSHLMTSYPNSNTSQRTTTVRTYGSGWGGFTRLVDASDRATAVTKSGYLYALNPTTGTLARYSVVEGRSFGDLTVRSAGTSAGWTSFRGLTLQYRYRAGSTGAADVLYATTSRGALYQVTAPNTATFAPKLTLVRSSSWTFDQLATVGCGSRSALLGIRTGADQAFLYRVDSYAGTSSVIRGFGQLGSTWAAAHTAGAWDSLLGPARR
;
A
#
# COMPACT_ATOMS: atom_id res chain seq x y z
N MET A 1 23.03 -19.57 76.77
CA MET A 1 22.96 -20.53 75.65
C MET A 1 21.93 -20.04 74.65
N ALA A 2 22.30 -19.77 73.40
CA ALA A 2 21.36 -19.60 72.29
C ALA A 2 21.24 -20.96 71.56
N PRO A 3 20.17 -21.28 70.78
CA PRO A 3 19.77 -20.52 69.57
C PRO A 3 18.28 -20.49 69.11
N ARG A 4 17.96 -19.49 68.25
CA ARG A 4 17.03 -19.44 67.06
C ARG A 4 15.50 -19.65 67.24
N ARG A 5 14.55 -18.99 66.53
CA ARG A 5 14.48 -17.90 65.49
C ARG A 5 13.01 -17.43 65.27
N ALA A 6 12.84 -16.13 64.95
CA ALA A 6 11.79 -15.43 64.14
C ALA A 6 10.36 -15.23 64.71
N PRO A 7 9.49 -14.30 64.21
CA PRO A 7 9.65 -13.24 63.17
C PRO A 7 9.08 -11.83 63.56
N TRP A 8 9.51 -10.75 62.91
CA TRP A 8 8.82 -9.44 62.88
C TRP A 8 9.23 -8.70 61.58
N LEU A 9 8.54 -7.71 60.98
CA LEU A 9 7.62 -6.70 61.51
C LEU A 9 6.93 -6.01 60.30
N ALA A 10 5.64 -5.70 60.42
CA ALA A 10 4.93 -4.74 59.58
C ALA A 10 4.86 -3.39 60.32
N VAL A 11 5.03 -2.25 59.62
CA VAL A 11 4.75 -0.92 60.20
C VAL A 11 3.99 -0.04 59.20
N LEU A 12 2.79 0.35 59.65
CA LEU A 12 1.91 1.41 59.17
C LEU A 12 2.56 2.80 59.28
N LEU A 13 2.15 3.75 58.42
CA LEU A 13 1.89 5.12 58.86
C LEU A 13 0.77 5.74 57.99
N VAL A 14 -0.46 5.72 58.51
CA VAL A 14 -1.22 6.83 59.14
C VAL A 14 -1.89 7.77 58.12
N LEU A 15 -3.20 7.64 58.16
CA LEU A 15 -4.29 8.32 57.48
C LEU A 15 -4.47 9.76 58.00
N THR A 16 -4.78 10.71 57.12
CA THR A 16 -5.56 11.91 57.47
C THR A 16 -6.67 12.09 56.43
N MET A 17 -7.91 12.06 56.92
CA MET A 17 -9.14 12.24 56.15
C MET A 17 -9.52 13.72 56.05
N PHE A 18 -9.98 14.16 54.88
CA PHE A 18 -11.11 15.09 54.75
C PHE A 18 -11.97 14.69 53.54
N VAL A 19 -13.28 14.88 53.68
CA VAL A 19 -14.37 14.19 52.98
C VAL A 19 -14.94 15.03 51.82
N SER A 20 -15.47 14.30 50.82
CA SER A 20 -16.49 14.67 49.82
C SER A 20 -16.10 15.45 48.56
N ALA A 21 -16.17 14.75 47.41
CA ALA A 21 -17.19 15.02 46.40
C ALA A 21 -17.34 13.82 45.45
N CYS A 22 -18.57 13.37 45.22
CA CYS A 22 -18.91 12.45 44.15
C CYS A 22 -18.51 13.06 42.79
N GLY A 23 -17.62 12.39 42.07
CA GLY A 23 -17.30 12.67 40.67
C GLY A 23 -17.05 11.34 39.98
N GLY A 24 -17.90 11.00 39.01
CA GLY A 24 -17.89 9.72 38.33
C GLY A 24 -16.49 9.38 37.80
N SER A 25 -16.08 8.14 38.04
CA SER A 25 -14.90 7.54 37.44
C SER A 25 -15.10 7.48 35.92
N ALA A 26 -14.55 8.46 35.21
CA ALA A 26 -14.24 8.32 33.80
C ALA A 26 -13.27 7.13 33.66
N GLY A 27 -13.68 6.10 32.91
CA GLY A 27 -12.82 4.97 32.56
C GLY A 27 -11.53 5.44 31.87
N PRO A 28 -10.49 4.60 31.80
CA PRO A 28 -9.23 4.97 31.16
C PRO A 28 -9.51 5.41 29.73
N SER A 29 -9.18 6.67 29.42
CA SER A 29 -9.31 7.21 28.08
C SER A 29 -8.47 6.35 27.13
N SER A 30 -9.09 5.82 26.08
CA SER A 30 -8.45 5.14 24.97
C SER A 30 -7.53 6.13 24.21
N ALA A 31 -6.32 6.32 24.72
CA ALA A 31 -5.29 7.03 24.00
C ALA A 31 -5.03 6.26 22.69
N GLN A 32 -5.40 6.86 21.56
CA GLN A 32 -5.13 6.30 20.24
C GLN A 32 -3.60 6.13 20.11
N VAL A 33 -3.11 4.90 20.05
CA VAL A 33 -1.71 4.61 19.69
C VAL A 33 -1.44 5.24 18.32
N PRO A 34 -0.45 6.13 18.20
CA PRO A 34 -0.13 6.78 16.94
C PRO A 34 0.18 5.75 15.85
N ILE A 35 -0.36 5.98 14.65
CA ILE A 35 -0.03 5.16 13.47
C ILE A 35 1.45 5.42 13.13
N PRO A 36 2.31 4.39 13.02
CA PRO A 36 3.71 4.58 12.66
C PRO A 36 3.85 5.16 11.25
N ALA A 37 4.99 5.79 10.97
CA ALA A 37 5.30 6.24 9.62
C ALA A 37 5.38 5.05 8.65
N ALA A 38 4.97 5.24 7.40
CA ALA A 38 5.08 4.22 6.38
C ALA A 38 6.55 3.83 6.15
N VAL A 39 6.84 2.53 6.11
CA VAL A 39 8.18 1.99 5.87
C VAL A 39 8.51 2.06 4.36
N PRO A 40 9.45 2.91 3.91
CA PRO A 40 9.75 3.06 2.49
C PRO A 40 10.45 1.81 1.93
N GLY A 41 10.11 1.43 0.69
CA GLY A 41 10.77 0.32 -0.01
C GLY A 41 10.26 -1.08 0.34
N ALA A 42 9.22 -1.20 1.18
CA ALA A 42 8.51 -2.46 1.40
C ALA A 42 7.93 -3.03 0.09
N VAL A 43 7.77 -4.37 0.01
CA VAL A 43 7.13 -5.07 -1.10
C VAL A 43 5.82 -4.39 -1.51
N SER A 44 5.58 -4.38 -2.84
CA SER A 44 4.65 -3.46 -3.50
C SER A 44 3.37 -3.23 -2.69
N ALA A 45 3.24 -1.99 -2.22
CA ALA A 45 2.05 -1.54 -1.55
C ALA A 45 0.86 -1.52 -2.53
N ASN A 46 1.07 -1.18 -3.81
CA ASN A 46 -0.03 -0.81 -4.72
C ASN A 46 -0.39 -1.90 -5.73
N ALA A 47 -0.45 -3.15 -5.27
CA ALA A 47 -0.99 -4.23 -6.08
C ALA A 47 -2.39 -3.87 -6.60
N THR A 48 -2.62 -4.08 -7.88
CA THR A 48 -3.94 -3.89 -8.49
C THR A 48 -4.68 -5.22 -8.49
N PHE A 49 -5.79 -5.29 -7.78
CA PHE A 49 -6.65 -6.48 -7.77
C PHE A 49 -7.50 -6.58 -9.06
N PRO A 50 -7.98 -7.78 -9.44
CA PRO A 50 -7.80 -9.06 -8.76
C PRO A 50 -6.39 -9.65 -8.93
N LEU A 51 -6.00 -10.50 -7.99
CA LEU A 51 -4.82 -11.35 -8.16
C LEU A 51 -5.17 -12.56 -9.03
N THR A 52 -4.17 -13.10 -9.73
CA THR A 52 -4.28 -14.32 -10.53
C THR A 52 -3.03 -15.19 -10.33
N VAL A 53 -3.14 -16.49 -10.61
CA VAL A 53 -1.97 -17.38 -10.66
C VAL A 53 -1.06 -16.97 -11.82
N GLY A 54 0.22 -16.76 -11.53
CA GLY A 54 1.25 -16.44 -12.51
C GLY A 54 1.49 -17.58 -13.50
N THR A 55 2.07 -17.25 -14.66
CA THR A 55 2.36 -18.25 -15.71
C THR A 55 3.40 -19.28 -15.30
N ASP A 56 4.27 -18.93 -14.34
CA ASP A 56 5.23 -19.85 -13.74
C ASP A 56 4.61 -20.85 -12.75
N ARG A 57 3.35 -20.63 -12.36
CA ARG A 57 2.63 -21.38 -11.32
C ARG A 57 3.37 -21.45 -9.99
N LYS A 58 4.26 -20.50 -9.72
CA LYS A 58 4.99 -20.36 -8.46
C LYS A 58 4.64 -19.08 -7.73
N HIS A 59 4.19 -18.07 -8.45
CA HIS A 59 3.82 -16.78 -7.91
C HIS A 59 2.35 -16.42 -8.16
N LEU A 60 1.80 -15.59 -7.29
CA LEU A 60 0.64 -14.78 -7.64
C LEU A 60 1.10 -13.53 -8.39
N VAL A 61 0.25 -13.05 -9.28
CA VAL A 61 0.44 -11.78 -9.97
C VAL A 61 -0.79 -10.91 -9.86
N ASP A 62 -0.58 -9.61 -9.79
CA ASP A 62 -1.65 -8.62 -9.80
C ASP A 62 -2.26 -8.44 -11.21
N ALA A 63 -3.28 -7.59 -11.32
CA ALA A 63 -3.94 -7.29 -12.59
C ALA A 63 -2.98 -6.62 -13.62
N ALA A 64 -1.89 -6.01 -13.18
CA ALA A 64 -0.81 -5.48 -14.01
C ALA A 64 0.30 -6.52 -14.31
N LYS A 65 0.05 -7.79 -13.95
CA LYS A 65 0.97 -8.93 -14.12
C LYS A 65 2.29 -8.77 -13.37
N GLN A 66 2.30 -7.97 -12.30
CA GLN A 66 3.43 -7.87 -11.40
C GLN A 66 3.35 -8.95 -10.31
N PRO A 67 4.47 -9.60 -9.95
CA PRO A 67 4.50 -10.56 -8.85
C PRO A 67 3.99 -9.96 -7.54
N PHE A 68 3.14 -10.71 -6.83
CA PHE A 68 2.59 -10.35 -5.53
C PHE A 68 3.13 -11.29 -4.45
N LEU A 69 3.99 -10.76 -3.57
CA LEU A 69 4.51 -11.46 -2.39
C LEU A 69 3.66 -11.07 -1.18
N MET A 70 3.09 -12.05 -0.49
CA MET A 70 2.34 -11.78 0.74
C MET A 70 3.28 -11.57 1.91
N VAL A 71 3.16 -10.41 2.55
CA VAL A 71 3.66 -10.13 3.91
C VAL A 71 2.43 -9.88 4.75
N GLY A 72 1.97 -10.94 5.41
CA GLY A 72 0.68 -11.00 6.07
C GLY A 72 0.74 -10.94 7.58
N ASP A 73 -0.37 -10.55 8.19
CA ASP A 73 -0.66 -10.69 9.62
C ASP A 73 -1.95 -11.51 9.79
N ALA A 74 -2.17 -12.13 10.96
CA ALA A 74 -3.31 -13.00 11.23
C ALA A 74 -4.29 -12.42 12.28
N PRO A 75 -5.02 -11.33 11.98
CA PRO A 75 -6.03 -10.76 12.87
C PRO A 75 -7.36 -11.52 12.77
N TRP A 76 -7.39 -12.81 13.14
CA TRP A 76 -8.53 -13.71 12.97
C TRP A 76 -9.88 -13.07 13.36
N SER A 77 -9.95 -12.43 14.52
CA SER A 77 -11.20 -11.87 15.06
C SER A 77 -11.49 -10.42 14.61
N LEU A 78 -10.85 -9.92 13.54
CA LEU A 78 -10.96 -8.52 13.07
C LEU A 78 -12.39 -8.06 12.79
N ILE A 79 -13.29 -8.96 12.37
CA ILE A 79 -14.69 -8.64 12.08
C ILE A 79 -15.55 -8.58 13.34
N ALA A 80 -15.19 -9.33 14.39
CA ALA A 80 -16.05 -9.55 15.54
C ALA A 80 -15.62 -8.78 16.78
N GLU A 81 -14.34 -8.75 17.11
CA GLU A 81 -13.88 -8.20 18.39
C GLU A 81 -13.71 -6.67 18.38
N PRO A 82 -12.93 -6.06 17.47
CA PRO A 82 -12.67 -4.63 17.56
C PRO A 82 -13.87 -3.80 17.13
N THR A 83 -14.02 -2.63 17.74
CA THR A 83 -14.88 -1.57 17.19
C THR A 83 -14.36 -1.10 15.84
N ARG A 84 -15.21 -0.40 15.07
CA ARG A 84 -14.81 0.08 13.73
C ARG A 84 -13.58 0.99 13.75
N ALA A 85 -13.43 1.82 14.79
CA ALA A 85 -12.26 2.69 14.97
C ALA A 85 -10.98 1.89 15.25
N GLN A 86 -11.07 0.84 16.07
CA GLN A 86 -9.95 -0.04 16.38
C GLN A 86 -9.53 -0.87 15.16
N ALA A 87 -10.48 -1.41 14.40
CA ALA A 87 -10.21 -2.09 13.13
C ALA A 87 -9.48 -1.16 12.14
N SER A 88 -9.92 0.11 12.02
CA SER A 88 -9.25 1.11 11.19
C SER A 88 -7.81 1.42 11.67
N GLN A 89 -7.61 1.54 12.99
CA GLN A 89 -6.29 1.75 13.57
C GLN A 89 -5.34 0.58 13.27
N TYR A 90 -5.80 -0.65 13.46
CA TYR A 90 -5.07 -1.87 13.14
C TYR A 90 -4.66 -1.89 11.65
N LEU A 91 -5.64 -1.77 10.74
CA LEU A 91 -5.41 -1.85 9.29
C LEU A 91 -4.41 -0.79 8.82
N ARG A 92 -4.57 0.46 9.27
CA ARG A 92 -3.64 1.55 8.90
C ARG A 92 -2.24 1.33 9.46
N THR A 93 -2.13 0.80 10.68
CA THR A 93 -0.85 0.53 11.32
C THR A 93 -0.09 -0.58 10.59
N ARG A 94 -0.74 -1.72 10.33
CA ARG A 94 -0.16 -2.80 9.54
C ARG A 94 0.23 -2.36 8.15
N ARG A 95 -0.61 -1.53 7.53
CA ARG A 95 -0.30 -1.00 6.22
C ARG A 95 0.96 -0.12 6.23
N ALA A 96 1.09 0.76 7.22
CA ALA A 96 2.29 1.58 7.38
C ALA A 96 3.54 0.72 7.63
N GLN A 97 3.40 -0.42 8.31
CA GLN A 97 4.49 -1.35 8.58
C GLN A 97 4.88 -2.23 7.38
N GLY A 98 4.23 -2.09 6.22
CA GLY A 98 4.56 -2.84 5.01
C GLY A 98 3.81 -4.17 4.87
N PHE A 99 2.86 -4.48 5.76
CA PHE A 99 1.95 -5.59 5.55
C PHE A 99 1.01 -5.29 4.38
N ASN A 100 0.74 -6.30 3.57
CA ASN A 100 -0.14 -6.22 2.40
C ASN A 100 -1.18 -7.35 2.34
N THR A 101 -1.16 -8.26 3.31
CA THR A 101 -2.13 -9.36 3.42
C THR A 101 -2.66 -9.47 4.86
N ILE A 102 -3.92 -9.86 5.06
CA ILE A 102 -4.47 -10.18 6.38
C ILE A 102 -5.31 -11.46 6.33
N LEU A 103 -5.18 -12.32 7.33
CA LEU A 103 -5.95 -13.57 7.51
C LEU A 103 -7.05 -13.37 8.55
N VAL A 104 -8.31 -13.52 8.12
CA VAL A 104 -9.49 -13.05 8.86
C VAL A 104 -10.61 -14.09 8.83
N SER A 105 -11.24 -14.34 9.97
CA SER A 105 -12.51 -15.07 10.04
C SER A 105 -13.66 -14.15 9.67
N LEU A 106 -14.42 -14.48 8.61
CA LEU A 106 -15.66 -13.77 8.31
C LEU A 106 -16.69 -13.99 9.42
N LEU A 107 -16.74 -15.21 9.95
CA LEU A 107 -17.60 -15.61 11.06
C LEU A 107 -16.75 -15.97 12.27
N GLU A 108 -16.85 -15.20 13.33
CA GLU A 108 -16.25 -15.56 14.62
C GLU A 108 -17.15 -16.54 15.38
N HIS A 109 -16.56 -17.50 16.08
CA HIS A 109 -17.27 -18.52 16.84
C HIS A 109 -16.98 -18.42 18.35
N GLN A 110 -15.71 -18.23 18.73
CA GLN A 110 -15.27 -18.34 20.12
C GLN A 110 -14.41 -17.17 20.61
N TYR A 111 -13.55 -16.59 19.77
CA TYR A 111 -12.45 -15.73 20.21
C TYR A 111 -12.75 -14.23 20.14
N ALA A 112 -14.01 -13.88 20.40
CA ALA A 112 -14.45 -12.51 20.66
C ALA A 112 -15.27 -12.47 21.95
N THR A 113 -15.24 -11.34 22.65
CA THR A 113 -15.96 -11.07 23.90
C THR A 113 -17.45 -11.38 23.79
N ASN A 114 -18.06 -11.10 22.62
CA ASN A 114 -19.48 -11.33 22.35
C ASN A 114 -19.72 -12.49 21.38
N ALA A 115 -18.75 -13.38 21.15
CA ALA A 115 -18.83 -14.40 20.11
C ALA A 115 -20.14 -15.23 20.20
N PRO A 116 -20.80 -15.54 19.07
CA PRO A 116 -20.39 -15.23 17.68
C PRO A 116 -20.77 -13.81 17.23
N ALA A 117 -21.32 -12.97 18.12
CA ALA A 117 -21.69 -11.60 17.79
C ALA A 117 -20.48 -10.69 17.65
N ASN A 118 -20.60 -9.67 16.80
CA ASN A 118 -19.61 -8.60 16.71
C ASN A 118 -19.67 -7.66 17.93
N ALA A 119 -18.75 -6.69 18.00
CA ALA A 119 -18.67 -5.70 19.07
C ALA A 119 -19.98 -4.89 19.28
N ALA A 120 -20.83 -4.79 18.26
CA ALA A 120 -22.13 -4.13 18.34
C ALA A 120 -23.29 -5.08 18.76
N GLY A 121 -22.99 -6.34 19.07
CA GLY A 121 -23.95 -7.36 19.49
C GLY A 121 -24.73 -8.01 18.34
N ALA A 122 -24.40 -7.72 17.08
CA ALA A 122 -25.03 -8.40 15.95
C ALA A 122 -24.43 -9.79 15.76
N ARG A 123 -25.25 -10.85 15.82
CA ARG A 123 -24.85 -12.23 15.47
C ARG A 123 -24.84 -12.41 13.95
N PRO A 124 -24.06 -13.33 13.37
CA PRO A 124 -24.00 -13.54 11.92
C PRO A 124 -25.32 -14.07 11.33
N PHE A 125 -26.13 -14.76 12.13
CA PHE A 125 -27.42 -15.30 11.72
C PHE A 125 -28.52 -14.87 12.69
N THR A 126 -29.72 -14.59 12.18
CA THR A 126 -30.90 -14.26 13.01
C THR A 126 -31.60 -15.51 13.56
N GLY A 127 -31.14 -16.70 13.18
CA GLY A 127 -31.66 -18.00 13.64
C GLY A 127 -30.58 -19.07 13.65
N ALA A 128 -30.86 -20.25 13.10
CA ALA A 128 -29.89 -21.33 12.99
C ALA A 128 -28.68 -20.91 12.12
N ALA A 129 -27.50 -21.42 12.47
CA ALA A 129 -26.27 -21.22 11.70
C ALA A 129 -26.46 -21.64 10.23
N PHE A 130 -25.87 -20.87 9.31
CA PHE A 130 -26.03 -21.04 7.85
C PHE A 130 -27.48 -20.96 7.36
N GLY A 131 -28.39 -20.43 8.19
CA GLY A 131 -29.74 -20.05 7.84
C GLY A 131 -29.78 -18.61 7.32
N THR A 132 -30.67 -17.78 7.86
CA THR A 132 -30.85 -16.39 7.44
C THR A 132 -29.68 -15.50 7.91
N PRO A 133 -28.88 -14.94 6.97
CA PRO A 133 -27.81 -14.00 7.31
C PRO A 133 -28.37 -12.74 7.97
N ASN A 134 -27.67 -12.22 8.98
CA ASN A 134 -28.04 -10.98 9.64
C ASN A 134 -27.35 -9.78 8.98
N GLU A 135 -28.11 -8.94 8.29
CA GLU A 135 -27.58 -7.81 7.53
C GLU A 135 -26.79 -6.81 8.41
N ALA A 136 -27.13 -6.66 9.69
CA ALA A 136 -26.37 -5.78 10.60
C ALA A 136 -24.93 -6.28 10.83
N TYR A 137 -24.72 -7.60 10.87
CA TYR A 137 -23.39 -8.19 10.98
C TYR A 137 -22.60 -7.99 9.69
N PHE A 138 -23.21 -8.31 8.55
CA PHE A 138 -22.52 -8.24 7.26
C PHE A 138 -22.29 -6.81 6.78
N THR A 139 -23.16 -5.84 7.10
CA THR A 139 -22.89 -4.41 6.86
C THR A 139 -21.63 -3.96 7.61
N HIS A 140 -21.39 -4.47 8.83
CA HIS A 140 -20.15 -4.20 9.55
C HIS A 140 -18.94 -4.86 8.87
N ALA A 141 -19.06 -6.13 8.48
CA ALA A 141 -18.01 -6.85 7.76
C ALA A 141 -17.64 -6.14 6.43
N ASP A 142 -18.62 -5.75 5.64
CA ASP A 142 -18.45 -4.98 4.40
C ASP A 142 -17.63 -3.71 4.64
N ALA A 143 -17.94 -2.96 5.69
CA ALA A 143 -17.25 -1.72 6.01
C ALA A 143 -15.78 -1.94 6.38
N VAL A 144 -15.46 -3.04 7.07
CA VAL A 144 -14.07 -3.41 7.42
C VAL A 144 -13.32 -3.86 6.17
N LEU A 145 -13.90 -4.76 5.36
CA LEU A 145 -13.32 -5.25 4.12
C LEU A 145 -13.12 -4.12 3.10
N ALA A 146 -14.05 -3.19 2.98
CA ALA A 146 -13.92 -2.02 2.11
C ALA A 146 -12.76 -1.09 2.51
N GLU A 147 -12.45 -0.96 3.81
CA GLU A 147 -11.26 -0.22 4.22
C GLU A 147 -9.97 -0.99 3.94
N ALA A 148 -9.96 -2.30 4.18
CA ALA A 148 -8.82 -3.16 3.81
C ALA A 148 -8.52 -3.02 2.30
N ALA A 149 -9.56 -3.06 1.45
CA ALA A 149 -9.48 -2.76 0.02
C ALA A 149 -8.83 -1.40 -0.27
N SER A 150 -9.32 -0.35 0.40
CA SER A 150 -8.85 1.03 0.18
C SER A 150 -7.38 1.24 0.59
N LEU A 151 -6.87 0.35 1.44
CA LEU A 151 -5.49 0.33 1.90
C LEU A 151 -4.61 -0.62 1.09
N GLY A 152 -5.18 -1.37 0.14
CA GLY A 152 -4.46 -2.29 -0.74
C GLY A 152 -4.11 -3.62 -0.08
N PHE A 153 -4.91 -4.10 0.87
CA PHE A 153 -4.74 -5.43 1.45
C PHE A 153 -5.38 -6.50 0.58
N LEU A 154 -4.67 -7.61 0.37
CA LEU A 154 -5.28 -8.90 0.10
C LEU A 154 -5.91 -9.41 1.41
N VAL A 155 -7.19 -9.76 1.40
CA VAL A 155 -7.84 -10.39 2.56
C VAL A 155 -7.98 -11.87 2.28
N LEU A 156 -7.27 -12.67 3.06
CA LEU A 156 -7.48 -14.11 3.16
C LEU A 156 -8.70 -14.31 4.06
N LEU A 157 -9.87 -14.51 3.47
CA LEU A 157 -11.15 -14.49 4.18
C LEU A 157 -11.68 -15.92 4.36
N THR A 158 -11.78 -16.36 5.62
CA THR A 158 -12.35 -17.67 5.93
C THR A 158 -13.88 -17.56 6.00
N PRO A 159 -14.64 -18.23 5.10
CA PRO A 159 -16.10 -18.11 5.05
C PRO A 159 -16.79 -18.75 6.25
N ALA A 160 -16.16 -19.79 6.83
CA ALA A 160 -16.53 -20.41 8.10
C ALA A 160 -15.34 -21.21 8.64
N TYR A 161 -14.67 -20.69 9.68
CA TYR A 161 -13.50 -21.35 10.26
C TYR A 161 -13.92 -22.68 10.90
N ALA A 162 -13.34 -23.80 10.49
CA ALA A 162 -13.73 -25.12 10.95
C ALA A 162 -13.42 -25.36 12.44
N GLY A 163 -12.41 -24.68 12.99
CA GLY A 163 -11.98 -24.83 14.39
C GLY A 163 -10.86 -25.84 14.54
N PHE A 164 -10.30 -25.99 15.74
CA PHE A 164 -9.33 -27.03 16.03
C PHE A 164 -10.02 -28.35 16.45
N ASN A 165 -9.61 -29.47 15.87
CA ASN A 165 -10.09 -30.83 16.20
C ASN A 165 -11.62 -31.02 16.21
N GLY A 166 -12.36 -30.19 15.46
CA GLY A 166 -13.83 -30.19 15.45
C GLY A 166 -14.46 -29.80 16.78
N GLY A 167 -13.69 -29.14 17.66
CA GLY A 167 -14.13 -28.64 18.96
C GLY A 167 -14.96 -27.37 18.85
N SER A 168 -15.02 -26.62 19.96
CA SER A 168 -15.82 -25.40 20.08
C SER A 168 -15.17 -24.16 19.45
N GLU A 169 -13.98 -24.27 18.88
CA GLU A 169 -13.23 -23.11 18.38
C GLU A 169 -13.73 -22.60 17.02
N GLY A 170 -14.58 -23.37 16.34
CA GLY A 170 -15.08 -23.04 15.02
C GLY A 170 -16.41 -23.73 14.70
N TRP A 171 -16.84 -23.55 13.47
CA TRP A 171 -18.19 -23.83 13.00
C TRP A 171 -18.43 -25.26 12.52
N TYR A 172 -17.48 -26.19 12.71
CA TYR A 172 -17.61 -27.54 12.14
C TYR A 172 -18.87 -28.29 12.60
N GLN A 173 -19.25 -28.18 13.87
CA GLN A 173 -20.44 -28.86 14.40
C GLN A 173 -21.73 -28.30 13.78
N GLU A 174 -21.81 -26.98 13.61
CA GLU A 174 -22.90 -26.28 12.94
C GLU A 174 -22.93 -26.59 11.44
N MET A 175 -21.76 -26.71 10.78
CA MET A 175 -21.66 -27.13 9.38
C MET A 175 -22.24 -28.53 9.19
N LYS A 176 -21.89 -29.47 10.09
CA LYS A 176 -22.42 -30.83 10.10
C LYS A 176 -23.94 -30.85 10.31
N ALA A 177 -24.45 -30.03 11.23
CA ALA A 177 -25.89 -29.92 11.49
C ALA A 177 -26.66 -29.26 10.32
N ALA A 178 -26.04 -28.32 9.60
CA ALA A 178 -26.64 -27.64 8.46
C ALA A 178 -26.68 -28.52 7.20
N GLY A 179 -25.63 -29.33 6.99
CA GLY A 179 -25.46 -30.21 5.84
C GLY A 179 -25.08 -29.48 4.54
N ALA A 180 -24.56 -30.24 3.58
CA ALA A 180 -23.96 -29.71 2.33
C ALA A 180 -24.90 -28.77 1.54
N THR A 181 -26.20 -29.04 1.48
CA THR A 181 -27.15 -28.18 0.73
C THR A 181 -27.20 -26.76 1.28
N LYS A 182 -27.27 -26.59 2.61
CA LYS A 182 -27.26 -25.25 3.24
C LYS A 182 -25.90 -24.59 3.13
N LEU A 183 -24.82 -25.37 3.24
CA LEU A 183 -23.46 -24.87 3.09
C LEU A 183 -23.16 -24.40 1.66
N ARG A 184 -23.72 -25.05 0.65
CA ARG A 184 -23.64 -24.56 -0.74
C ARG A 184 -24.43 -23.27 -0.94
N ALA A 185 -25.62 -23.16 -0.36
CA ALA A 185 -26.38 -21.91 -0.36
C ALA A 185 -25.63 -20.78 0.39
N TRP A 186 -24.95 -21.11 1.48
CA TRP A 186 -24.07 -20.20 2.21
C TRP A 186 -22.89 -19.72 1.35
N GLY A 187 -22.18 -20.64 0.70
CA GLY A 187 -21.11 -20.30 -0.25
C GLY A 187 -21.60 -19.37 -1.37
N GLN A 188 -22.77 -19.64 -1.94
CA GLN A 188 -23.38 -18.76 -2.94
C GLN A 188 -23.75 -17.38 -2.38
N TYR A 189 -24.21 -17.30 -1.14
CA TYR A 189 -24.54 -16.03 -0.49
C TYR A 189 -23.30 -15.16 -0.34
N VAL A 190 -22.23 -15.69 0.27
CA VAL A 190 -21.00 -14.92 0.49
C VAL A 190 -20.28 -14.62 -0.82
N GLY A 191 -20.24 -15.58 -1.75
CA GLY A 191 -19.69 -15.36 -3.10
C GLY A 191 -20.41 -14.22 -3.82
N ARG A 192 -21.75 -14.18 -3.82
CA ARG A 192 -22.51 -13.06 -4.42
C ARG A 192 -22.30 -11.74 -3.69
N ARG A 193 -22.27 -11.76 -2.36
CA ARG A 193 -22.12 -10.53 -1.57
C ARG A 193 -20.79 -9.84 -1.84
N TYR A 194 -19.73 -10.63 -1.98
CA TYR A 194 -18.37 -10.13 -2.09
C TYR A 194 -17.74 -10.27 -3.49
N ALA A 195 -18.51 -10.65 -4.52
CA ALA A 195 -18.01 -10.79 -5.89
C ALA A 195 -17.37 -9.53 -6.48
N ALA A 196 -17.73 -8.34 -5.97
CA ALA A 196 -17.12 -7.07 -6.38
C ALA A 196 -15.83 -6.73 -5.61
N ASN A 197 -15.47 -7.53 -4.61
CA ASN A 197 -14.27 -7.34 -3.79
C ASN A 197 -13.13 -8.17 -4.35
N ASP A 198 -12.52 -7.68 -5.43
CA ASP A 198 -11.40 -8.32 -6.13
C ASP A 198 -10.14 -8.60 -5.25
N HIS A 199 -10.11 -8.06 -4.02
CA HIS A 199 -9.03 -8.20 -3.06
C HIS A 199 -9.22 -9.35 -2.06
N ILE A 200 -10.18 -10.24 -2.28
CA ILE A 200 -10.43 -11.40 -1.41
C ILE A 200 -9.87 -12.67 -2.05
N MET A 201 -9.20 -13.48 -1.23
CA MET A 201 -8.95 -14.90 -1.49
C MET A 201 -9.67 -15.70 -0.41
N TRP A 202 -10.49 -16.66 -0.82
CA TRP A 202 -11.23 -17.50 0.12
C TRP A 202 -10.32 -18.54 0.76
N VAL A 203 -10.40 -18.66 2.09
CA VAL A 203 -9.63 -19.64 2.86
C VAL A 203 -10.60 -20.68 3.42
N GLU A 204 -10.73 -21.79 2.72
CA GLU A 204 -11.62 -22.87 3.11
C GLU A 204 -11.04 -23.68 4.29
N GLY A 205 -11.91 -24.34 5.07
CA GLY A 205 -11.47 -25.14 6.23
C GLY A 205 -11.09 -24.31 7.47
N GLY A 206 -9.91 -24.55 8.04
CA GLY A 206 -9.40 -23.84 9.22
C GLY A 206 -8.97 -24.75 10.37
N ASP A 207 -7.65 -24.98 10.55
CA ASP A 207 -6.97 -25.76 11.63
C ASP A 207 -7.55 -27.16 11.93
N TYR A 208 -8.43 -27.66 11.05
CA TYR A 208 -9.00 -28.99 11.17
C TYR A 208 -9.38 -29.57 9.83
N ASP A 209 -8.79 -30.73 9.58
CA ASP A 209 -9.12 -31.56 8.45
C ASP A 209 -10.43 -32.32 8.69
N VAL A 210 -11.55 -31.63 8.43
CA VAL A 210 -12.91 -32.16 8.68
C VAL A 210 -13.11 -33.57 8.11
N PRO A 211 -13.66 -34.54 8.86
CA PRO A 211 -13.88 -35.90 8.36
C PRO A 211 -14.78 -35.97 7.13
N ASP A 212 -15.84 -35.16 7.11
CA ASP A 212 -16.73 -35.02 5.96
C ASP A 212 -16.31 -33.83 5.10
N GLN A 213 -15.47 -34.11 4.11
CA GLN A 213 -14.97 -33.12 3.15
C GLN A 213 -16.09 -32.47 2.33
N SER A 214 -17.24 -33.14 2.14
CA SER A 214 -18.33 -32.61 1.31
C SER A 214 -18.91 -31.30 1.88
N LEU A 215 -18.74 -31.07 3.19
CA LEU A 215 -19.19 -29.86 3.86
C LEU A 215 -18.38 -28.63 3.43
N VAL A 216 -17.05 -28.77 3.34
CA VAL A 216 -16.17 -27.67 2.88
C VAL A 216 -16.30 -27.52 1.36
N ASP A 217 -16.32 -28.64 0.63
CA ASP A 217 -16.49 -28.65 -0.81
C ASP A 217 -17.78 -27.91 -1.24
N ALA A 218 -18.87 -28.10 -0.49
CA ALA A 218 -20.13 -27.40 -0.73
C ALA A 218 -20.01 -25.87 -0.65
N ILE A 219 -19.27 -25.34 0.34
CA ILE A 219 -19.02 -23.90 0.49
C ILE A 219 -18.16 -23.40 -0.67
N ALA A 220 -17.02 -24.05 -0.89
CA ALA A 220 -16.01 -23.67 -1.89
C ALA A 220 -16.58 -23.65 -3.32
N GLU A 221 -17.25 -24.75 -3.71
CA GLU A 221 -17.95 -24.81 -4.97
C GLU A 221 -19.08 -23.76 -5.03
N GLY A 222 -19.70 -23.45 -3.88
CA GLY A 222 -20.84 -22.53 -3.77
C GLY A 222 -20.45 -21.14 -4.20
N ILE A 223 -19.32 -20.69 -3.65
CA ILE A 223 -18.60 -19.48 -4.05
C ILE A 223 -18.24 -19.54 -5.53
N ALA A 224 -17.55 -20.59 -5.98
CA ALA A 224 -17.09 -20.73 -7.37
C ALA A 224 -18.24 -20.70 -8.39
N SER A 225 -19.45 -21.12 -8.00
CA SER A 225 -20.61 -21.12 -8.89
C SER A 225 -21.18 -19.74 -9.19
N VAL A 226 -20.87 -18.74 -8.37
CA VAL A 226 -21.37 -17.36 -8.50
C VAL A 226 -20.25 -16.34 -8.70
N ASP A 227 -19.03 -16.69 -8.30
CA ASP A 227 -17.81 -15.94 -8.50
C ASP A 227 -16.68 -16.89 -8.94
N PRO A 228 -16.64 -17.28 -10.22
CA PRO A 228 -15.69 -18.27 -10.74
C PRO A 228 -14.26 -17.75 -10.89
N VAL A 229 -14.02 -16.46 -10.61
CA VAL A 229 -12.69 -15.83 -10.74
C VAL A 229 -12.04 -15.57 -9.38
N ALA A 230 -12.76 -15.72 -8.28
CA ALA A 230 -12.20 -15.60 -6.94
C ALA A 230 -11.21 -16.72 -6.65
N LEU A 231 -10.01 -16.34 -6.22
CA LEU A 231 -8.99 -17.30 -5.78
C LEU A 231 -9.46 -18.00 -4.51
N GLN A 232 -9.26 -19.31 -4.43
CA GLN A 232 -9.46 -20.06 -3.18
C GLN A 232 -8.23 -20.88 -2.79
N THR A 233 -8.07 -21.02 -1.48
CA THR A 233 -7.08 -21.86 -0.81
C THR A 233 -7.76 -22.67 0.31
N TYR A 234 -7.02 -23.53 0.98
CA TYR A 234 -7.51 -24.32 2.11
C TYR A 234 -6.53 -24.21 3.28
N HIS A 235 -7.03 -23.99 4.49
CA HIS A 235 -6.26 -24.05 5.72
C HIS A 235 -6.42 -25.44 6.36
N ALA A 236 -5.44 -26.31 6.12
CA ALA A 236 -5.41 -27.67 6.66
C ALA A 236 -5.01 -27.71 8.13
N SER A 237 -5.08 -28.88 8.75
CA SER A 237 -4.43 -29.08 10.05
C SER A 237 -2.90 -29.05 9.90
N ARG A 238 -2.21 -28.83 11.03
CA ARG A 238 -0.75 -28.75 11.10
C ARG A 238 -0.09 -29.98 10.45
N GLY A 239 0.84 -29.73 9.52
CA GLY A 239 1.63 -30.77 8.85
C GLY A 239 0.91 -31.51 7.73
N VAL A 240 -0.36 -31.22 7.47
CA VAL A 240 -1.11 -31.82 6.36
C VAL A 240 -0.91 -31.00 5.08
N ARG A 241 -0.63 -31.69 3.98
CA ARG A 241 -0.44 -31.06 2.67
C ARG A 241 -1.78 -30.89 1.96
N VAL A 242 -2.14 -29.65 1.65
CA VAL A 242 -3.39 -29.31 0.96
C VAL A 242 -3.51 -30.05 -0.38
N ALA A 243 -2.44 -30.07 -1.18
CA ALA A 243 -2.40 -30.75 -2.47
C ALA A 243 -2.77 -32.25 -2.40
N ASP A 244 -2.38 -32.94 -1.32
CA ASP A 244 -2.64 -34.39 -1.18
C ASP A 244 -4.14 -34.65 -0.91
N ARG A 245 -4.85 -33.67 -0.36
CA ARG A 245 -6.25 -33.78 0.08
C ARG A 245 -7.23 -33.15 -0.90
N TRP A 246 -6.86 -32.03 -1.48
CA TRP A 246 -7.74 -31.17 -2.29
C TRP A 246 -7.17 -30.85 -3.67
N GLY A 247 -6.00 -31.39 -4.05
CA GLY A 247 -5.31 -31.05 -5.30
C GLY A 247 -6.09 -31.36 -6.58
N SER A 248 -7.06 -32.27 -6.52
CA SER A 248 -7.97 -32.59 -7.64
C SER A 248 -9.15 -31.64 -7.77
N LYS A 249 -9.41 -30.79 -6.76
CA LYS A 249 -10.51 -29.84 -6.79
C LYS A 249 -10.21 -28.68 -7.73
N THR A 250 -11.22 -28.29 -8.49
CA THR A 250 -11.12 -27.20 -9.48
C THR A 250 -11.17 -25.83 -8.84
N TRP A 251 -11.77 -25.69 -7.66
CA TRP A 251 -11.83 -24.44 -6.90
C TRP A 251 -10.52 -24.09 -6.18
N LEU A 252 -9.60 -25.04 -6.02
CA LEU A 252 -8.32 -24.80 -5.33
C LEU A 252 -7.33 -24.14 -6.28
N ASP A 253 -6.98 -22.88 -6.05
CA ASP A 253 -6.04 -22.12 -6.89
C ASP A 253 -4.63 -22.02 -6.29
N VAL A 254 -4.56 -21.93 -4.96
CA VAL A 254 -3.32 -21.67 -4.20
C VAL A 254 -3.23 -22.67 -3.07
N ASP A 255 -2.08 -23.33 -2.93
CA ASP A 255 -1.81 -24.21 -1.79
C ASP A 255 -1.40 -23.40 -0.54
N SER A 256 -1.53 -24.01 0.63
CA SER A 256 -1.05 -23.41 1.88
C SER A 256 -0.20 -24.41 2.67
N VAL A 257 0.69 -23.89 3.51
CA VAL A 257 1.53 -24.67 4.42
C VAL A 257 1.33 -24.17 5.84
N TYR A 258 0.73 -25.02 6.68
CA TYR A 258 0.65 -24.84 8.12
C TYR A 258 1.53 -25.88 8.82
N THR A 259 2.47 -25.44 9.66
CA THR A 259 3.29 -26.36 10.45
C THR A 259 3.67 -25.79 11.82
N ASP A 260 3.83 -26.68 12.79
CA ASP A 260 4.48 -26.46 14.09
C ASP A 260 5.90 -27.08 14.13
N SER A 261 6.35 -27.64 13.01
CA SER A 261 7.67 -28.24 12.83
C SER A 261 8.63 -27.29 12.10
N GLU A 262 9.79 -27.78 11.66
CA GLU A 262 10.69 -26.97 10.84
C GLU A 262 9.99 -26.50 9.55
N VAL A 263 9.95 -25.17 9.36
CA VAL A 263 9.29 -24.53 8.21
C VAL A 263 9.98 -24.88 6.89
N LEU A 264 11.32 -24.82 6.83
CA LEU A 264 12.06 -24.94 5.57
C LEU A 264 11.85 -26.29 4.85
N PRO A 265 11.89 -27.46 5.52
CA PRO A 265 11.59 -28.74 4.86
C PRO A 265 10.21 -28.80 4.22
N GLN A 266 9.17 -28.33 4.93
CA GLN A 266 7.79 -28.31 4.44
C GLN A 266 7.66 -27.40 3.21
N ILE A 267 8.26 -26.21 3.29
CA ILE A 267 8.26 -25.24 2.19
C ILE A 267 9.00 -25.77 0.96
N ARG A 268 10.15 -26.41 1.14
CA ARG A 268 10.91 -27.03 0.03
C ARG A 268 10.18 -28.21 -0.59
N GLN A 269 9.47 -28.98 0.22
CA GLN A 269 8.59 -30.04 -0.28
C GLN A 269 7.47 -29.45 -1.13
N SER A 270 6.76 -28.43 -0.67
CA SER A 270 5.73 -27.76 -1.45
C SER A 270 6.28 -27.11 -2.72
N TYR A 271 7.46 -26.47 -2.65
CA TYR A 271 8.12 -25.88 -3.82
C TYR A 271 8.39 -26.91 -4.93
N SER A 272 8.83 -28.11 -4.56
CA SER A 272 9.16 -29.17 -5.52
C SER A 272 7.94 -29.93 -6.05
N THR A 273 6.86 -30.01 -5.29
CA THR A 273 5.73 -30.91 -5.59
C THR A 273 4.43 -30.20 -5.95
N SER A 274 4.20 -28.98 -5.48
CA SER A 274 2.95 -28.27 -5.75
C SER A 274 2.92 -27.80 -7.22
N PRO A 275 1.81 -28.09 -7.93
CA PRO A 275 1.58 -27.59 -9.28
C PRO A 275 1.07 -26.14 -9.29
N ARG A 276 0.92 -25.50 -8.13
CA ARG A 276 0.31 -24.18 -7.93
C ARG A 276 1.23 -23.30 -7.07
N PRO A 277 1.00 -21.98 -7.05
CA PRO A 277 1.59 -21.13 -6.02
C PRO A 277 1.15 -21.63 -4.65
N PHE A 278 2.01 -21.46 -3.65
CA PHE A 278 1.70 -21.80 -2.27
C PHE A 278 2.25 -20.75 -1.32
N PHE A 279 1.67 -20.63 -0.14
CA PHE A 279 2.18 -19.72 0.89
C PHE A 279 2.23 -20.34 2.28
N HIS A 280 3.05 -19.76 3.15
CA HIS A 280 3.13 -20.14 4.55
C HIS A 280 2.03 -19.42 5.33
N ILE A 281 0.92 -20.12 5.57
CA ILE A 281 -0.31 -19.54 6.14
C ILE A 281 -0.24 -19.41 7.65
N GLU A 282 0.44 -20.33 8.34
CA GLU A 282 0.52 -20.29 9.80
C GLU A 282 1.68 -21.13 10.34
N SER A 283 2.25 -20.69 11.46
CA SER A 283 3.11 -21.44 12.39
C SER A 283 2.94 -20.77 13.76
N TYR A 284 3.93 -20.88 14.64
CA TYR A 284 3.87 -20.24 15.94
C TYR A 284 3.84 -18.70 15.86
N TYR A 285 2.91 -18.12 16.61
CA TYR A 285 2.77 -16.68 16.77
C TYR A 285 3.71 -16.08 17.81
N GLU A 286 3.96 -14.78 17.69
CA GLU A 286 4.69 -14.00 18.68
C GLU A 286 3.97 -14.02 20.03
N ASN A 287 4.75 -14.15 21.10
CA ASN A 287 4.32 -14.30 22.49
C ASN A 287 3.65 -15.63 22.85
N GLU A 288 3.63 -16.62 21.94
CA GLU A 288 3.19 -17.98 22.26
C GLU A 288 4.38 -18.94 22.36
N ASN A 289 4.17 -20.08 23.04
CA ASN A 289 5.08 -21.23 23.04
C ASN A 289 6.55 -20.92 23.41
N GLY A 290 6.79 -19.84 24.15
CA GLY A 290 8.14 -19.40 24.54
C GLY A 290 9.02 -18.97 23.36
N LEU A 291 8.42 -18.56 22.23
CA LEU A 291 9.17 -18.16 21.05
C LEU A 291 10.03 -16.92 21.30
N THR A 292 11.22 -16.93 20.70
CA THR A 292 12.10 -15.76 20.60
C THR A 292 11.87 -15.04 19.28
N ASN A 293 12.21 -13.74 19.23
CA ASN A 293 12.13 -12.95 18.00
C ASN A 293 12.94 -13.56 16.85
N ARG A 294 14.12 -14.14 17.14
CA ARG A 294 14.92 -14.89 16.16
C ARG A 294 14.17 -16.06 15.53
N VAL A 295 13.39 -16.81 16.32
CA VAL A 295 12.60 -17.93 15.78
C VAL A 295 11.50 -17.41 14.86
N LEU A 296 10.83 -16.31 15.22
CA LEU A 296 9.85 -15.64 14.35
C LEU A 296 10.47 -15.19 13.03
N ARG A 297 11.62 -14.50 13.08
CA ARG A 297 12.38 -14.10 11.88
C ARG A 297 12.78 -15.30 11.05
N ARG A 298 13.26 -16.37 11.68
CA ARG A 298 13.64 -17.62 10.99
C ARG A 298 12.48 -18.23 10.23
N GLN A 299 11.31 -18.35 10.84
CA GLN A 299 10.11 -18.88 10.17
C GLN A 299 9.77 -18.06 8.91
N ALA A 300 9.77 -16.73 9.02
CA ALA A 300 9.46 -15.85 7.90
C ALA A 300 10.50 -15.92 6.77
N TRP A 301 11.79 -15.77 7.09
CA TRP A 301 12.87 -15.82 6.10
C TRP A 301 13.00 -17.19 5.43
N GLN A 302 12.85 -18.29 6.19
CA GLN A 302 12.87 -19.64 5.62
C GLN A 302 11.68 -19.93 4.74
N ALA A 303 10.48 -19.45 5.09
CA ALA A 303 9.32 -19.55 4.22
C ALA A 303 9.57 -18.86 2.89
N THR A 304 9.97 -17.58 2.93
CA THR A 304 10.13 -16.80 1.70
C THR A 304 11.31 -17.27 0.84
N LEU A 305 12.51 -17.41 1.42
CA LEU A 305 13.69 -17.86 0.67
C LEU A 305 13.62 -19.35 0.28
N GLY A 306 12.73 -20.11 0.91
CA GLY A 306 12.43 -21.50 0.55
C GLY A 306 11.52 -21.64 -0.69
N GLY A 307 10.90 -20.55 -1.16
CA GLY A 307 10.11 -20.52 -2.40
C GLY A 307 8.61 -20.29 -2.22
N SER A 308 8.19 -19.90 -1.03
CA SER A 308 6.81 -19.52 -0.74
C SER A 308 6.43 -18.19 -1.43
N SER A 309 5.21 -18.10 -1.95
CA SER A 309 4.58 -16.84 -2.42
C SER A 309 4.22 -15.87 -1.30
N GLY A 310 4.51 -16.22 -0.04
CA GLY A 310 4.18 -15.37 1.09
C GLY A 310 4.44 -15.97 2.45
N HIS A 311 4.37 -15.13 3.47
CA HIS A 311 4.39 -15.52 4.88
C HIS A 311 3.34 -14.72 5.64
N ILE A 312 2.56 -15.40 6.46
CA ILE A 312 1.62 -14.79 7.40
C ILE A 312 2.24 -14.88 8.80
N PHE A 313 2.49 -13.71 9.37
CA PHE A 313 2.88 -13.52 10.76
C PHE A 313 1.63 -13.55 11.66
N GLY A 314 1.81 -13.79 12.95
CA GLY A 314 0.77 -13.54 13.93
C GLY A 314 1.34 -13.29 15.32
N ASN A 315 0.48 -12.81 16.21
CA ASN A 315 0.82 -12.36 17.55
C ASN A 315 -0.37 -12.65 18.47
N ASP A 316 -0.11 -13.24 19.65
CA ASP A 316 -1.17 -13.74 20.55
C ASP A 316 -2.24 -12.70 20.92
N PRO A 317 -1.89 -11.57 21.57
CA PRO A 317 -2.90 -10.54 21.81
C PRO A 317 -3.55 -9.99 20.55
N MET A 318 -2.84 -9.97 19.41
CA MET A 318 -3.32 -9.36 18.18
C MET A 318 -4.41 -10.17 17.49
N TRP A 319 -4.23 -11.49 17.37
CA TRP A 319 -5.10 -12.30 16.52
C TRP A 319 -6.55 -12.34 17.02
N SER A 320 -6.75 -12.22 18.34
CA SER A 320 -8.06 -12.13 19.00
C SER A 320 -8.40 -10.72 19.51
N PHE A 321 -7.57 -9.71 19.22
CA PHE A 321 -7.71 -8.35 19.76
C PHE A 321 -7.86 -8.30 21.30
N GLY A 322 -7.19 -9.23 22.00
CA GLY A 322 -7.18 -9.34 23.45
C GLY A 322 -8.39 -10.06 24.07
N ALA A 323 -9.33 -10.58 23.27
CA ALA A 323 -10.44 -11.40 23.76
C ALA A 323 -9.95 -12.73 24.34
N LYS A 324 -8.93 -13.34 23.70
CA LYS A 324 -8.15 -14.43 24.28
C LYS A 324 -6.88 -13.82 24.87
N ASN A 325 -6.82 -13.66 26.19
CA ASN A 325 -5.59 -13.29 26.89
C ASN A 325 -5.01 -14.53 27.58
N GLY A 326 -4.24 -15.34 26.84
CA GLY A 326 -3.66 -16.59 27.33
C GLY A 326 -2.27 -16.45 27.97
N THR A 327 -1.56 -15.33 27.76
CA THR A 327 -0.10 -15.31 27.97
C THR A 327 0.43 -14.20 28.88
N GLY A 328 -0.44 -13.31 29.40
CA GLY A 328 0.00 -12.18 30.24
C GLY A 328 0.81 -11.11 29.48
N ALA A 329 0.79 -11.15 28.14
CA ALA A 329 1.42 -10.17 27.27
C ALA A 329 0.75 -8.78 27.36
N ALA A 330 1.48 -7.77 26.88
CA ALA A 330 0.97 -6.40 26.73
C ALA A 330 -0.29 -6.36 25.84
N SER A 331 -1.12 -5.32 25.97
CA SER A 331 -2.38 -5.23 25.20
C SER A 331 -2.14 -5.31 23.70
N TRP A 332 -3.14 -5.72 22.92
CA TRP A 332 -2.99 -5.82 21.46
C TRP A 332 -2.54 -4.48 20.82
N GLN A 333 -2.97 -3.34 21.38
CA GLN A 333 -2.52 -2.02 20.91
C GLN A 333 -1.03 -1.79 21.15
N GLN A 334 -0.48 -2.27 22.28
CA GLN A 334 0.96 -2.20 22.56
C GLN A 334 1.73 -3.14 21.62
N GLN A 335 1.16 -4.31 21.33
CA GLN A 335 1.70 -5.29 20.38
C GLN A 335 1.69 -4.83 18.92
N LEU A 336 0.95 -3.78 18.56
CA LEU A 336 1.06 -3.17 17.22
C LEU A 336 2.50 -2.77 16.89
N SER A 337 3.30 -2.43 17.90
CA SER A 337 4.70 -1.99 17.75
C SER A 337 5.73 -3.03 18.18
N SER A 338 5.32 -4.30 18.31
CA SER A 338 6.16 -5.42 18.76
C SER A 338 7.40 -5.61 17.88
N GLN A 339 8.39 -6.31 18.43
CA GLN A 339 9.64 -6.56 17.73
C GLN A 339 9.45 -7.51 16.54
N GLY A 340 8.54 -8.49 16.65
CA GLY A 340 8.11 -9.34 15.53
C GLY A 340 7.52 -8.51 14.39
N ALA A 341 6.64 -7.56 14.68
CA ALA A 341 6.05 -6.67 13.66
C ALA A 341 7.12 -5.82 12.94
N ARG A 342 8.09 -5.26 13.68
CA ARG A 342 9.23 -4.52 13.08
C ARG A 342 10.10 -5.41 12.20
N SER A 343 10.28 -6.67 12.60
CA SER A 343 11.04 -7.64 11.82
C SER A 343 10.34 -7.97 10.50
N MET A 344 9.01 -8.08 10.48
CA MET A 344 8.23 -8.24 9.24
C MET A 344 8.33 -7.00 8.34
N SER A 345 8.43 -5.80 8.91
CA SER A 345 8.75 -4.60 8.13
C SER A 345 10.10 -4.71 7.42
N GLN A 346 11.13 -5.25 8.08
CA GLN A 346 12.45 -5.44 7.44
C GLN A 346 12.42 -6.52 6.36
N LEU A 347 11.71 -7.63 6.60
CA LEU A 347 11.42 -8.63 5.57
C LEU A 347 10.81 -7.97 4.33
N ALA A 348 9.79 -7.13 4.54
CA ALA A 348 9.11 -6.43 3.46
C ALA A 348 10.06 -5.50 2.69
N VAL A 349 10.90 -4.72 3.38
CA VAL A 349 11.85 -3.77 2.77
C VAL A 349 12.91 -4.46 1.94
N VAL A 350 13.54 -5.50 2.49
CA VAL A 350 14.62 -6.21 1.79
C VAL A 350 14.08 -6.88 0.54
N LEU A 351 12.92 -7.55 0.63
CA LEU A 351 12.32 -8.24 -0.51
C LEU A 351 11.72 -7.28 -1.54
N GLY A 352 11.24 -6.10 -1.12
CA GLY A 352 10.83 -5.03 -2.02
C GLY A 352 11.99 -4.36 -2.75
N GLY A 353 13.20 -4.45 -2.20
CA GLY A 353 14.43 -3.93 -2.78
C GLY A 353 15.13 -4.85 -3.78
N VAL A 354 14.53 -6.00 -4.11
CA VAL A 354 15.08 -6.97 -5.07
C VAL A 354 14.02 -7.42 -6.07
N SER A 355 14.44 -8.04 -7.18
CA SER A 355 13.53 -8.54 -8.22
C SER A 355 12.90 -9.89 -7.82
N TRP A 356 12.22 -9.94 -6.66
CA TRP A 356 11.75 -11.18 -6.01
C TRP A 356 11.05 -12.16 -6.97
N GLY A 357 10.14 -11.69 -7.83
CA GLY A 357 9.41 -12.59 -8.73
C GLY A 357 10.24 -13.22 -9.87
N THR A 358 11.53 -12.89 -9.96
CA THR A 358 12.49 -13.58 -10.86
C THR A 358 13.47 -14.47 -10.09
N MET A 359 13.43 -14.43 -8.76
CA MET A 359 14.33 -15.18 -7.91
C MET A 359 13.84 -16.61 -7.71
N VAL A 360 14.77 -17.54 -7.64
CA VAL A 360 14.52 -18.94 -7.36
C VAL A 360 15.25 -19.36 -6.08
N PRO A 361 14.64 -20.21 -5.22
CA PRO A 361 15.32 -20.80 -4.08
C PRO A 361 16.56 -21.59 -4.50
N ASP A 362 17.64 -21.50 -3.73
CA ASP A 362 18.87 -22.24 -3.98
C ASP A 362 18.78 -23.69 -3.49
N THR A 363 17.93 -24.49 -4.14
CA THR A 363 17.72 -25.91 -3.80
C THR A 363 18.89 -26.80 -4.21
N SER A 364 19.64 -26.42 -5.24
CA SER A 364 20.79 -27.16 -5.77
C SER A 364 22.14 -26.66 -5.27
N GLN A 365 22.18 -25.78 -4.26
CA GLN A 365 23.42 -25.27 -3.64
C GLN A 365 24.39 -24.66 -4.66
N ARG A 366 23.84 -23.97 -5.66
CA ARG A 366 24.63 -23.30 -6.68
C ARG A 366 25.27 -22.05 -6.09
N LEU A 367 24.56 -21.33 -5.23
CA LEU A 367 25.06 -20.15 -4.52
C LEU A 367 25.67 -20.54 -3.16
N LEU A 368 24.88 -21.12 -2.26
CA LEU A 368 25.31 -21.49 -0.92
C LEU A 368 26.11 -22.77 -0.93
N LYS A 369 27.32 -22.76 -0.35
CA LYS A 369 28.12 -23.97 -0.17
C LYS A 369 28.08 -24.44 1.27
N GLY A 370 27.77 -25.72 1.47
CA GLY A 370 27.84 -26.37 2.79
C GLY A 370 26.63 -26.17 3.70
N SER A 371 25.49 -25.68 3.20
CA SER A 371 24.22 -25.67 3.96
C SER A 371 23.55 -27.05 3.86
N SER A 372 23.03 -27.62 4.96
CA SER A 372 22.15 -28.81 4.89
C SER A 372 20.68 -28.44 4.71
N ALA A 373 20.36 -27.13 4.74
CA ALA A 373 19.03 -26.55 4.65
C ALA A 373 18.01 -27.17 5.63
N ARG A 374 18.46 -27.38 6.87
CA ARG A 374 17.66 -27.84 8.01
C ARG A 374 17.91 -26.95 9.21
N GLY A 375 16.96 -26.91 10.13
CA GLY A 375 17.08 -26.15 11.39
C GLY A 375 17.56 -24.71 11.19
N ASP A 376 18.73 -24.40 11.75
CA ASP A 376 19.35 -23.08 11.73
C ASP A 376 20.39 -22.88 10.61
N ASP A 377 20.34 -23.68 9.55
CA ASP A 377 21.26 -23.52 8.42
C ASP A 377 20.90 -22.34 7.51
N PRO A 378 21.90 -21.73 6.85
CA PRO A 378 21.65 -20.65 5.91
C PRO A 378 20.75 -21.08 4.75
N VAL A 379 19.87 -20.18 4.34
CA VAL A 379 18.96 -20.35 3.20
C VAL A 379 19.10 -19.16 2.25
N ALA A 380 18.97 -19.40 0.95
CA ALA A 380 19.10 -18.35 -0.05
C ALA A 380 18.13 -18.52 -1.21
N MET A 381 17.89 -17.39 -1.88
CA MET A 381 17.34 -17.34 -3.22
C MET A 381 18.21 -16.43 -4.10
N TYR A 382 18.19 -16.66 -5.41
CA TYR A 382 18.94 -15.85 -6.36
C TYR A 382 18.22 -15.71 -7.69
N ALA A 383 18.53 -14.64 -8.43
CA ALA A 383 18.09 -14.41 -9.79
C ALA A 383 19.32 -14.21 -10.68
N ALA A 384 19.68 -15.23 -11.48
CA ALA A 384 20.83 -15.15 -12.37
C ALA A 384 20.67 -14.04 -13.44
N GLY A 385 19.44 -13.82 -13.92
CA GLY A 385 19.14 -12.79 -14.93
C GLY A 385 19.45 -11.38 -14.43
N THR A 386 18.94 -11.02 -13.24
CA THR A 386 19.16 -9.68 -12.64
C THR A 386 20.49 -9.57 -11.89
N GLY A 387 21.13 -10.69 -11.58
CA GLY A 387 22.40 -10.72 -10.84
C GLY A 387 22.22 -10.38 -9.37
N GLU A 388 21.10 -10.81 -8.76
CA GLU A 388 20.74 -10.52 -7.38
C GLU A 388 20.64 -11.81 -6.55
N ALA A 389 20.98 -11.75 -5.26
CA ALA A 389 20.70 -12.82 -4.31
C ALA A 389 20.37 -12.27 -2.92
N VAL A 390 19.61 -13.06 -2.18
CA VAL A 390 19.30 -12.83 -0.77
C VAL A 390 19.63 -14.09 0.00
N VAL A 391 20.40 -13.97 1.08
CA VAL A 391 20.82 -15.07 1.96
C VAL A 391 20.44 -14.73 3.39
N TYR A 392 19.78 -15.63 4.11
CA TYR A 392 19.51 -15.49 5.53
C TYR A 392 20.35 -16.47 6.34
N LEU A 393 21.00 -15.98 7.40
CA LEU A 393 21.85 -16.76 8.32
C LEU A 393 21.21 -16.76 9.72
N PRO A 394 20.46 -17.81 10.12
CA PRO A 394 19.78 -17.85 11.43
C PRO A 394 20.71 -17.80 12.66
N ARG A 395 22.00 -18.13 12.48
CA ARG A 395 23.04 -18.16 13.53
C ARG A 395 24.18 -17.16 13.29
N GLY A 396 24.07 -16.31 12.26
CA GLY A 396 25.18 -15.45 11.84
C GLY A 396 26.42 -16.25 11.44
N GLY A 397 27.60 -15.75 11.79
CA GLY A 397 28.87 -16.41 11.48
C GLY A 397 29.31 -16.25 10.02
N ALA A 398 30.18 -17.15 9.56
CA ALA A 398 30.69 -17.14 8.20
C ALA A 398 29.85 -18.03 7.25
N VAL A 399 29.63 -17.57 6.03
CA VAL A 399 28.99 -18.33 4.95
C VAL A 399 29.90 -18.37 3.72
N SER A 400 29.90 -19.50 3.02
CA SER A 400 30.64 -19.68 1.76
C SER A 400 29.69 -19.56 0.56
N LEU A 401 30.00 -18.63 -0.36
CA LEU A 401 29.13 -18.27 -1.49
C LEU A 401 29.88 -18.40 -2.82
N ASP A 402 29.31 -19.15 -3.76
CA ASP A 402 29.74 -19.17 -5.15
C ASP A 402 28.94 -18.13 -5.95
N LEU A 403 29.55 -16.95 -6.09
CA LEU A 403 28.92 -15.80 -6.74
C LEU A 403 28.88 -15.92 -8.26
N SER A 404 29.48 -16.97 -8.85
CA SER A 404 29.51 -17.15 -10.31
C SER A 404 28.11 -17.33 -10.90
N VAL A 405 27.15 -17.82 -10.10
CA VAL A 405 25.74 -17.95 -10.46
C VAL A 405 25.09 -16.62 -10.82
N LEU A 406 25.64 -15.51 -10.30
CA LEU A 406 25.14 -14.17 -10.57
C LEU A 406 25.74 -13.59 -11.85
N GLY A 407 26.71 -14.21 -12.52
CA GLY A 407 27.37 -13.66 -13.70
C GLY A 407 28.10 -12.32 -13.45
N GLY A 408 28.63 -11.71 -14.51
CA GLY A 408 29.47 -10.50 -14.39
C GLY A 408 30.85 -10.78 -13.80
N THR A 409 31.59 -9.73 -13.43
CA THR A 409 32.97 -9.81 -12.91
C THR A 409 33.08 -9.54 -11.40
N SER A 410 32.10 -8.83 -10.82
CA SER A 410 32.07 -8.55 -9.38
C SER A 410 30.65 -8.31 -8.87
N ALA A 411 30.46 -8.39 -7.56
CA ALA A 411 29.20 -8.14 -6.87
C ALA A 411 29.42 -7.34 -5.59
N SER A 412 28.53 -6.38 -5.31
CA SER A 412 28.43 -5.66 -4.04
C SER A 412 27.60 -6.44 -3.04
N LEU A 413 28.07 -6.52 -1.80
CA LEU A 413 27.44 -7.27 -0.72
C LEU A 413 27.07 -6.34 0.43
N THR A 414 25.85 -6.44 0.94
CA THR A 414 25.35 -5.63 2.06
C THR A 414 24.58 -6.51 3.04
N TRP A 415 25.01 -6.52 4.30
CA TRP A 415 24.26 -7.09 5.41
C TRP A 415 23.11 -6.16 5.78
N ALA A 416 21.90 -6.69 5.86
CA ALA A 416 20.72 -6.05 6.41
C ALA A 416 20.38 -6.73 7.75
N ASP A 417 20.16 -5.90 8.76
CA ASP A 417 19.67 -6.34 10.06
C ASP A 417 18.20 -6.74 9.90
N PRO A 418 17.81 -7.98 10.24
CA PRO A 418 16.43 -8.44 10.04
C PRO A 418 15.47 -7.93 11.13
N SER A 419 15.97 -7.15 12.09
CA SER A 419 15.27 -6.65 13.26
C SER A 419 15.15 -5.12 13.30
N SER A 420 15.97 -4.41 12.51
CA SER A 420 16.03 -2.94 12.45
C SER A 420 16.37 -2.45 11.03
N THR A 421 16.40 -1.13 10.82
CA THR A 421 16.80 -0.55 9.52
C THR A 421 18.31 -0.55 9.26
N ARG A 422 19.11 -1.15 10.14
CA ARG A 422 20.57 -1.12 10.06
C ARG A 422 21.08 -1.93 8.88
N GLN A 423 22.07 -1.37 8.17
CA GLN A 423 22.78 -2.05 7.10
C GLN A 423 24.30 -1.91 7.29
N VAL A 424 25.05 -2.94 6.91
CA VAL A 424 26.51 -2.98 7.01
C VAL A 424 27.08 -3.47 5.68
N SER A 425 27.93 -2.67 5.03
CA SER A 425 28.58 -3.11 3.79
C SER A 425 29.57 -4.25 4.06
N ALA A 426 29.54 -5.28 3.23
CA ALA A 426 30.55 -6.34 3.18
C ALA A 426 31.53 -6.15 1.99
N GLY A 427 31.49 -4.96 1.36
CA GLY A 427 32.32 -4.59 0.23
C GLY A 427 31.92 -5.25 -1.09
N THR A 428 32.85 -5.22 -2.04
CA THR A 428 32.71 -5.84 -3.36
C THR A 428 33.59 -7.08 -3.44
N LYS A 429 33.05 -8.16 -4.01
CA LYS A 429 33.76 -9.43 -4.23
C LYS A 429 33.76 -9.80 -5.71
N PRO A 430 34.82 -10.46 -6.21
CA PRO A 430 34.79 -11.02 -7.55
C PRO A 430 33.70 -12.10 -7.62
N THR A 431 33.00 -12.17 -8.74
CA THR A 431 32.01 -13.23 -9.01
C THR A 431 32.68 -14.49 -9.57
N GLN A 432 33.95 -14.38 -10.00
CA GLN A 432 34.76 -15.46 -10.54
C GLN A 432 35.93 -15.77 -9.59
N GLY A 433 36.52 -16.96 -9.72
CA GLY A 433 37.68 -17.37 -8.91
C GLY A 433 37.35 -18.29 -7.73
N GLY A 434 36.14 -18.85 -7.68
CA GLY A 434 35.70 -19.82 -6.67
C GLY A 434 34.86 -19.22 -5.54
N PRO A 435 34.41 -20.06 -4.58
CA PRO A 435 33.59 -19.59 -3.47
C PRO A 435 34.30 -18.57 -2.57
N VAL A 436 33.57 -17.55 -2.15
CA VAL A 436 34.05 -16.52 -1.21
C VAL A 436 33.42 -16.72 0.17
N SER A 437 34.23 -16.55 1.22
CA SER A 437 33.74 -16.57 2.60
C SER A 437 33.39 -15.15 3.07
N ILE A 438 32.18 -14.97 3.59
CA ILE A 438 31.65 -13.70 4.10
C ILE A 438 31.15 -13.91 5.53
N THR A 439 31.56 -13.04 6.45
CA THR A 439 31.20 -13.13 7.87
C THR A 439 30.18 -12.07 8.26
N ALA A 440 29.15 -12.47 9.01
CA ALA A 440 28.13 -11.58 9.54
C ALA A 440 28.70 -10.60 10.59
N PRO A 441 28.16 -9.37 10.74
CA PRO A 441 28.73 -8.32 11.61
C PRO A 441 28.64 -8.53 13.13
N GLY A 442 28.33 -9.72 13.62
CA GLY A 442 28.11 -10.00 15.05
C GLY A 442 26.63 -10.04 15.41
N ALA A 443 26.25 -9.51 16.58
CA ALA A 443 24.85 -9.41 16.99
C ALA A 443 24.11 -8.31 16.21
N ASN A 444 22.85 -8.57 15.86
CA ASN A 444 21.91 -7.60 15.34
C ASN A 444 21.36 -6.69 16.46
N ASP A 445 20.57 -5.70 16.10
CA ASP A 445 20.09 -4.66 17.03
C ASP A 445 19.07 -5.19 18.07
N ASP A 446 18.50 -6.38 17.85
CA ASP A 446 17.67 -7.12 18.82
C ASP A 446 18.50 -8.02 19.75
N GLY A 447 19.84 -8.05 19.56
CA GLY A 447 20.78 -8.83 20.36
C GLY A 447 21.00 -10.27 19.90
N ASP A 448 20.33 -10.70 18.83
CA ASP A 448 20.45 -12.03 18.24
C ASP A 448 21.58 -12.09 17.20
N ALA A 449 22.00 -13.30 16.82
CA ALA A 449 23.08 -13.48 15.84
C ALA A 449 22.63 -13.45 14.37
N ASP A 450 21.35 -13.38 14.06
CA ASP A 450 20.85 -13.58 12.70
C ASP A 450 20.97 -12.33 11.81
N TRP A 451 21.32 -12.57 10.54
CA TRP A 451 21.53 -11.53 9.52
C TRP A 451 21.03 -11.94 8.14
N VAL A 452 20.69 -10.95 7.32
CA VAL A 452 20.35 -11.13 5.90
C VAL A 452 21.44 -10.50 5.05
N LEU A 453 21.99 -11.23 4.09
CA LEU A 453 22.92 -10.70 3.09
C LEU A 453 22.18 -10.43 1.78
N VAL A 454 22.27 -9.21 1.29
CA VAL A 454 21.81 -8.84 -0.06
C VAL A 454 23.02 -8.69 -0.97
N VAL A 455 23.00 -9.38 -2.10
CA VAL A 455 24.09 -9.41 -3.09
C VAL A 455 23.58 -8.86 -4.42
N ARG A 456 24.35 -7.97 -5.05
CA ARG A 456 24.04 -7.40 -6.37
C ARG A 456 25.27 -7.35 -7.27
N ARG A 457 25.16 -7.82 -8.51
CA ARG A 457 26.21 -7.73 -9.53
C ARG A 457 26.61 -6.26 -9.76
N ALA A 458 27.90 -5.95 -9.72
CA ALA A 458 28.42 -4.61 -10.00
C ALA A 458 28.22 -4.25 -11.47
N GLY A 459 27.79 -3.01 -11.74
CA GLY A 459 27.44 -2.55 -13.09
C GLY A 459 26.14 -3.16 -13.65
N GLY A 460 25.49 -4.06 -12.91
CA GLY A 460 24.07 -4.31 -13.11
C GLY A 460 23.32 -3.04 -12.79
N THR A 461 22.38 -2.64 -13.65
CA THR A 461 21.31 -1.75 -13.24
C THR A 461 20.78 -2.33 -11.93
N PRO A 462 20.60 -1.56 -10.84
CA PRO A 462 19.71 -1.98 -9.78
C PRO A 462 18.47 -2.52 -10.48
N GLY A 463 17.98 -3.71 -10.12
CA GLY A 463 16.63 -4.07 -10.51
C GLY A 463 15.80 -2.84 -10.20
N THR A 464 15.21 -2.23 -11.24
CA THR A 464 14.29 -1.12 -11.05
C THR A 464 13.41 -1.56 -9.90
N PRO A 465 13.36 -0.86 -8.75
CA PRO A 465 12.42 -1.20 -7.69
C PRO A 465 11.09 -1.35 -8.42
N GLY A 466 10.56 -2.59 -8.47
CA GLY A 466 9.64 -3.02 -9.53
C GLY A 466 8.71 -1.88 -9.83
N THR A 467 8.85 -1.30 -11.03
CA THR A 467 8.36 0.03 -11.42
C THR A 467 7.50 0.65 -10.33
N GLN A 468 8.06 1.50 -9.45
CA GLN A 468 7.29 2.15 -8.38
C GLN A 468 6.12 2.95 -8.99
N THR A 469 5.00 2.27 -9.18
CA THR A 469 3.65 2.79 -9.00
C THR A 469 3.18 2.48 -7.57
N GLY A 470 3.99 1.79 -6.78
CA GLY A 470 3.91 1.62 -5.33
C GLY A 470 4.46 2.80 -4.54
N THR A 471 3.84 3.98 -4.58
CA THR A 471 4.14 5.00 -3.58
C THR A 471 3.88 4.43 -2.16
N PRO A 472 4.83 4.52 -1.20
CA PRO A 472 4.51 4.30 0.22
C PRO A 472 3.39 5.26 0.61
N ALA A 473 2.29 4.76 1.19
CA ALA A 473 1.17 5.60 1.60
C ALA A 473 1.69 6.74 2.48
N SER A 474 1.88 7.91 1.86
CA SER A 474 2.20 9.11 2.60
C SER A 474 1.02 9.40 3.52
N THR A 475 1.21 10.33 4.44
CA THR A 475 0.07 10.95 5.12
C THR A 475 -0.97 11.55 4.15
N PHE A 476 -0.72 11.61 2.84
CA PHE A 476 -1.64 12.05 1.78
C PHE A 476 -2.35 10.92 1.04
N GLY A 477 -1.96 9.65 1.23
CA GLY A 477 -2.47 8.50 0.47
C GLY A 477 -1.93 8.39 -0.97
N CYS A 478 -0.84 9.08 -1.29
CA CYS A 478 -0.17 9.17 -2.61
C CYS A 478 1.21 9.85 -2.50
N GLN A 479 2.02 9.97 -3.57
CA GLN A 479 3.27 10.73 -3.55
C GLN A 479 3.02 11.96 -4.40
N PRO A 480 2.63 13.09 -3.80
CA PRO A 480 2.20 14.21 -4.59
C PRO A 480 3.39 14.78 -5.37
N ALA A 481 3.22 14.91 -6.69
CA ALA A 481 4.23 15.39 -7.61
C ALA A 481 3.78 16.72 -8.24
N PHE A 482 4.68 17.67 -8.38
CA PHE A 482 4.39 19.00 -8.91
C PHE A 482 5.32 19.30 -10.07
N GLY A 483 4.76 19.85 -11.16
CA GLY A 483 5.55 20.38 -12.25
C GLY A 483 5.97 21.79 -11.89
N ALA A 484 7.26 22.09 -11.98
CA ALA A 484 7.75 23.43 -11.69
C ALA A 484 8.80 23.86 -12.71
N ILE A 485 8.76 25.14 -13.08
CA ILE A 485 9.72 25.74 -13.99
C ILE A 485 10.47 26.86 -13.28
N SER A 486 11.80 26.82 -13.35
CA SER A 486 12.67 27.85 -12.77
C SER A 486 12.61 29.14 -13.59
N ALA A 487 13.11 30.25 -13.01
CA ALA A 487 13.26 31.52 -13.73
C ALA A 487 14.16 31.40 -14.98
N THR A 488 15.11 30.46 -14.98
CA THR A 488 15.98 30.15 -16.12
C THR A 488 15.35 29.19 -17.13
N GLY A 489 14.11 28.75 -16.89
CA GLY A 489 13.37 27.86 -17.79
C GLY A 489 13.59 26.36 -17.55
N GLY A 490 14.30 25.96 -16.50
CA GLY A 490 14.44 24.54 -16.14
C GLY A 490 13.11 23.97 -15.66
N LEU A 491 12.48 23.12 -16.47
CA LEU A 491 11.26 22.39 -16.14
C LEU A 491 11.61 21.08 -15.45
N GLY A 492 11.05 20.85 -14.27
CA GLY A 492 11.22 19.61 -13.50
C GLY A 492 9.93 19.11 -12.88
N ARG A 493 9.93 17.83 -12.49
CA ARG A 493 8.91 17.20 -11.67
C ARG A 493 9.46 17.02 -10.26
N TYR A 494 8.79 17.58 -9.28
CA TYR A 494 9.20 17.62 -7.88
C TYR A 494 8.22 16.81 -7.04
N MET A 495 8.72 15.79 -6.37
CA MET A 495 7.92 14.85 -5.59
C MET A 495 8.13 15.11 -4.10
N ALA A 496 7.05 15.34 -3.37
CA ALA A 496 7.14 15.39 -1.92
C ALA A 496 7.55 14.03 -1.37
N LEU A 497 8.47 14.02 -0.41
CA LEU A 497 8.92 12.77 0.22
C LEU A 497 7.85 12.29 1.21
N ALA A 498 7.41 11.04 1.07
CA ALA A 498 6.20 10.52 1.71
C ALA A 498 6.20 10.58 3.25
N ASN A 499 7.38 10.64 3.87
CA ASN A 499 7.60 10.61 5.32
C ASN A 499 8.12 11.93 5.91
N ASN A 500 8.44 12.92 5.07
CA ASN A 500 8.97 14.19 5.55
C ASN A 500 8.63 15.32 4.57
N VAL A 501 7.54 16.03 4.86
CA VAL A 501 7.13 17.19 4.06
C VAL A 501 8.16 18.31 4.12
N THR A 502 8.91 18.46 5.22
CA THR A 502 9.95 19.48 5.34
C THR A 502 11.26 19.14 4.61
N ALA A 503 11.41 17.90 4.13
CA ALA A 503 12.58 17.51 3.36
C ALA A 503 12.55 18.12 1.95
N THR A 504 13.73 18.36 1.39
CA THR A 504 13.87 18.78 0.00
C THR A 504 13.18 17.77 -0.93
N PRO A 505 12.24 18.22 -1.77
CA PRO A 505 11.52 17.34 -2.68
C PRO A 505 12.47 16.63 -3.65
N ALA A 506 12.19 15.36 -3.95
CA ALA A 506 12.91 14.64 -5.00
C ALA A 506 12.59 15.28 -6.35
N ALA A 507 13.61 15.71 -7.08
CA ALA A 507 13.44 16.40 -8.35
C ALA A 507 13.89 15.52 -9.53
N PHE A 508 13.07 15.47 -10.57
CA PHE A 508 13.40 14.90 -11.87
C PHE A 508 13.44 16.03 -12.90
N ALA A 509 14.60 16.29 -13.48
CA ALA A 509 14.75 17.30 -14.51
C ALA A 509 14.12 16.82 -15.82
N ILE A 510 13.12 17.54 -16.32
CA ILE A 510 12.43 17.19 -17.57
C ILE A 510 13.20 17.83 -18.73
N ALA A 511 13.12 19.15 -18.88
CA ALA A 511 13.70 19.86 -20.01
C ALA A 511 14.02 21.31 -19.65
N THR A 512 14.58 22.05 -20.60
CA THR A 512 14.81 23.48 -20.46
C THR A 512 13.98 24.23 -21.51
N HIS A 513 13.07 25.07 -21.05
CA HIS A 513 12.18 25.91 -21.83
C HIS A 513 12.31 27.36 -21.35
N THR A 514 13.18 28.15 -21.99
CA THR A 514 13.37 29.56 -21.64
C THR A 514 12.16 30.42 -22.05
N GLY A 515 11.92 31.51 -21.32
CA GLY A 515 10.89 32.50 -21.65
C GLY A 515 9.43 32.05 -21.42
N VAL A 516 9.22 31.02 -20.60
CA VAL A 516 7.88 30.59 -20.16
C VAL A 516 7.45 31.43 -18.96
N THR A 517 6.25 32.03 -19.05
CA THR A 517 5.72 33.04 -18.09
C THR A 517 4.52 32.54 -17.29
N THR A 518 4.00 31.36 -17.62
CA THR A 518 3.05 30.57 -16.82
C THR A 518 2.90 29.20 -17.46
N MET A 519 2.46 28.21 -16.69
CA MET A 519 2.22 26.85 -17.17
C MET A 519 0.95 26.24 -16.57
N SER A 520 0.35 25.30 -17.29
CA SER A 520 -0.65 24.37 -16.78
C SER A 520 0.02 23.21 -16.06
N SER A 521 -0.78 22.23 -15.60
CA SER A 521 -0.25 20.96 -15.14
C SER A 521 0.64 20.28 -16.17
N THR A 522 1.63 19.54 -15.67
CA THR A 522 2.47 18.65 -16.46
C THR A 522 1.90 17.25 -16.40
N THR A 523 1.72 16.58 -17.54
CA THR A 523 1.31 15.17 -17.53
C THR A 523 2.43 14.30 -18.04
N HIS A 524 2.61 13.15 -17.40
CA HIS A 524 3.59 12.13 -17.72
C HIS A 524 2.88 10.87 -18.23
N THR A 525 3.37 10.30 -19.33
CA THR A 525 2.83 9.05 -19.90
C THR A 525 3.98 8.14 -20.27
N SER A 526 3.94 6.92 -19.75
CA SER A 526 4.87 5.83 -20.08
C SER A 526 4.19 4.85 -21.02
N PHE A 527 4.88 4.45 -22.08
CA PHE A 527 4.43 3.42 -23.00
C PHE A 527 5.19 2.11 -22.76
N ALA A 528 4.57 0.97 -23.12
CA ALA A 528 5.15 -0.36 -22.94
C ALA A 528 6.52 -0.55 -23.62
N SER A 529 6.83 0.25 -24.64
CA SER A 529 8.13 0.31 -25.31
C SER A 529 9.24 0.97 -24.46
N GLY A 530 8.96 1.35 -23.21
CA GLY A 530 9.89 2.10 -22.36
C GLY A 530 9.97 3.59 -22.71
N TYR A 531 9.16 4.07 -23.67
CA TYR A 531 9.11 5.46 -24.09
C TYR A 531 8.38 6.31 -23.03
N GLN A 532 9.01 7.36 -22.51
CA GLN A 532 8.37 8.31 -21.59
C GLN A 532 8.05 9.61 -22.31
N TYR A 533 6.91 10.20 -21.97
CA TYR A 533 6.43 11.44 -22.57
C TYR A 533 5.90 12.42 -21.54
N PHE A 534 6.37 13.65 -21.59
CA PHE A 534 5.97 14.77 -20.74
C PHE A 534 5.35 15.85 -21.60
N ARG A 535 4.25 16.43 -21.14
CA ARG A 535 3.62 17.58 -21.81
C ARG A 535 3.07 18.60 -20.83
N THR A 536 3.10 19.86 -21.24
CA THR A 536 2.63 21.01 -20.48
C THR A 536 2.18 22.10 -21.45
N LEU A 537 1.04 22.74 -21.20
CA LEU A 537 0.70 24.00 -21.89
C LEU A 537 1.30 25.17 -21.13
N GLY A 538 1.88 26.14 -21.81
CA GLY A 538 2.49 27.31 -21.18
C GLY A 538 2.44 28.54 -22.07
N VAL A 539 2.67 29.71 -21.49
CA VAL A 539 2.81 30.95 -22.26
C VAL A 539 4.28 31.23 -22.48
N LYS A 540 4.75 31.13 -23.72
CA LYS A 540 6.14 31.40 -24.11
C LYS A 540 6.19 32.58 -25.08
N GLY A 541 6.90 33.65 -24.71
CA GLY A 541 6.99 34.85 -25.55
C GLY A 541 5.62 35.48 -25.87
N GLY A 542 4.67 35.43 -24.94
CA GLY A 542 3.31 35.97 -25.12
C GLY A 542 2.37 35.10 -25.96
N ALA A 543 2.80 33.91 -26.38
CA ALA A 543 2.00 32.95 -27.14
C ALA A 543 1.70 31.69 -26.34
N LEU A 544 0.54 31.06 -26.58
CA LEU A 544 0.26 29.74 -26.04
C LEU A 544 1.12 28.70 -26.75
N SER A 545 1.85 27.91 -25.97
CA SER A 545 2.72 26.86 -26.46
C SER A 545 2.47 25.54 -25.74
N HIS A 546 2.61 24.44 -26.48
CA HIS A 546 2.63 23.08 -25.97
C HIS A 546 4.09 22.63 -25.90
N LEU A 547 4.56 22.50 -24.67
CA LEU A 547 5.91 22.09 -24.30
C LEU A 547 5.89 20.58 -24.12
N MET A 548 6.61 19.86 -24.99
CA MET A 548 6.61 18.41 -25.04
C MET A 548 8.04 17.90 -24.94
N THR A 549 8.24 16.82 -24.18
CA THR A 549 9.54 16.18 -24.01
C THR A 549 9.36 14.67 -24.01
N SER A 550 10.23 13.97 -24.73
CA SER A 550 10.24 12.51 -24.75
C SER A 550 11.60 11.91 -24.43
N TYR A 551 11.55 10.71 -23.86
CA TYR A 551 12.71 9.87 -23.56
C TYR A 551 12.48 8.49 -24.16
N PRO A 552 13.18 8.13 -25.25
CA PRO A 552 13.14 6.77 -25.78
C PRO A 552 13.77 5.81 -24.78
N ASN A 553 13.11 4.68 -24.52
CA ASN A 553 13.58 3.64 -23.60
C ASN A 553 13.99 4.16 -22.22
N SER A 554 13.34 5.25 -21.76
CA SER A 554 13.63 5.93 -20.48
C SER A 554 15.08 6.44 -20.37
N ASN A 555 15.78 6.59 -21.49
CA ASN A 555 17.14 7.10 -21.53
C ASN A 555 17.15 8.63 -21.49
N THR A 556 17.54 9.19 -20.34
CA THR A 556 17.59 10.64 -20.11
C THR A 556 18.59 11.36 -21.01
N SER A 557 19.61 10.66 -21.50
CA SER A 557 20.61 11.17 -22.44
C SER A 557 20.10 11.27 -23.87
N GLN A 558 18.99 10.59 -24.21
CA GLN A 558 18.38 10.61 -25.54
C GLN A 558 17.10 11.46 -25.58
N ARG A 559 17.02 12.50 -24.74
CA ARG A 559 15.86 13.39 -24.64
C ARG A 559 15.61 14.15 -25.94
N THR A 560 14.35 14.15 -26.40
CA THR A 560 13.87 15.06 -27.46
C THR A 560 12.88 16.06 -26.87
N THR A 561 13.03 17.34 -27.20
CA THR A 561 12.12 18.41 -26.74
C THR A 561 11.51 19.12 -27.94
N THR A 562 10.17 19.23 -27.94
CA THR A 562 9.38 19.86 -28.99
C THR A 562 8.51 20.96 -28.40
N VAL A 563 8.48 22.12 -29.07
CA VAL A 563 7.58 23.24 -28.70
C VAL A 563 6.71 23.55 -29.91
N ARG A 564 5.39 23.50 -29.73
CA ARG A 564 4.40 23.95 -30.73
C ARG A 564 3.65 25.16 -30.21
N THR A 565 3.33 26.13 -31.07
CA THR A 565 2.69 27.39 -30.69
C THR A 565 1.33 27.54 -31.37
N TYR A 566 0.31 28.01 -30.64
CA TYR A 566 -1.11 28.02 -31.08
C TYR A 566 -1.75 29.41 -31.12
N GLY A 567 -0.96 30.48 -31.02
CA GLY A 567 -1.43 31.86 -31.16
C GLY A 567 -0.84 32.80 -30.12
N SER A 568 -0.78 34.09 -30.47
CA SER A 568 -0.30 35.20 -29.62
C SER A 568 -1.43 35.74 -28.72
N GLY A 569 -1.13 36.76 -27.90
CA GLY A 569 -2.11 37.43 -27.04
C GLY A 569 -2.30 36.81 -25.65
N TRP A 570 -1.44 35.87 -25.27
CA TRP A 570 -1.52 35.16 -24.00
C TRP A 570 -0.69 35.79 -22.88
N GLY A 571 0.12 36.81 -23.17
CA GLY A 571 1.07 37.41 -22.23
C GLY A 571 0.44 38.06 -20.98
N GLY A 572 -0.86 38.36 -20.99
CA GLY A 572 -1.56 38.89 -19.82
C GLY A 572 -2.09 37.83 -18.85
N PHE A 573 -2.06 36.55 -19.22
CA PHE A 573 -2.54 35.47 -18.35
C PHE A 573 -1.46 35.02 -17.37
N THR A 574 -1.78 35.01 -16.08
CA THR A 574 -0.83 34.62 -15.04
C THR A 574 -1.02 33.18 -14.59
N ARG A 575 -2.18 32.56 -14.83
CA ARG A 575 -2.45 31.14 -14.49
C ARG A 575 -3.11 30.44 -15.65
N LEU A 576 -2.70 29.20 -15.89
CA LEU A 576 -3.32 28.29 -16.84
C LEU A 576 -3.76 27.01 -16.11
N VAL A 577 -4.95 26.52 -16.42
CA VAL A 577 -5.44 25.24 -15.88
C VAL A 577 -6.00 24.40 -17.01
N ASP A 578 -5.33 23.29 -17.30
CA ASP A 578 -5.72 22.33 -18.34
C ASP A 578 -6.65 21.26 -17.75
N ALA A 579 -7.92 21.26 -18.17
CA ALA A 579 -8.94 20.28 -17.80
C ALA A 579 -9.26 19.32 -18.97
N SER A 580 -8.44 19.23 -20.01
CA SER A 580 -8.71 18.38 -21.18
C SER A 580 -8.56 16.88 -20.92
N ASP A 581 -9.54 16.07 -21.33
CA ASP A 581 -9.47 14.61 -21.23
C ASP A 581 -8.73 14.01 -22.40
N ARG A 582 -7.64 13.32 -22.07
CA ARG A 582 -6.70 12.79 -23.04
C ARG A 582 -6.60 11.27 -23.00
N ALA A 583 -7.37 10.59 -22.16
CA ALA A 583 -7.18 9.16 -21.88
C ALA A 583 -8.00 8.19 -22.75
N THR A 584 -9.14 8.60 -23.35
CA THR A 584 -10.14 7.62 -23.81
C THR A 584 -10.85 7.91 -25.14
N ALA A 585 -10.35 8.77 -26.03
CA ALA A 585 -11.07 9.04 -27.29
C ALA A 585 -10.15 9.25 -28.53
N VAL A 586 -10.71 8.95 -29.70
CA VAL A 586 -10.12 9.21 -31.05
C VAL A 586 -9.89 10.71 -31.29
N THR A 587 -10.65 11.57 -30.60
CA THR A 587 -10.41 13.01 -30.46
C THR A 587 -10.40 13.37 -28.98
N LYS A 588 -9.30 13.93 -28.49
CA LYS A 588 -9.15 14.27 -27.06
C LYS A 588 -9.61 15.70 -26.86
N SER A 589 -10.51 15.98 -25.91
CA SER A 589 -11.11 17.31 -25.78
C SER A 589 -11.38 17.73 -24.34
N GLY A 590 -11.54 19.03 -24.14
CA GLY A 590 -12.00 19.64 -22.90
C GLY A 590 -11.68 21.13 -22.87
N TYR A 591 -11.41 21.68 -21.69
CA TYR A 591 -11.20 23.12 -21.54
C TYR A 591 -9.83 23.48 -20.96
N LEU A 592 -9.33 24.64 -21.37
CA LEU A 592 -8.22 25.36 -20.76
C LEU A 592 -8.78 26.64 -20.14
N TYR A 593 -8.50 26.85 -18.87
CA TYR A 593 -8.87 28.07 -18.14
C TYR A 593 -7.65 28.98 -17.99
N ALA A 594 -7.84 30.28 -18.19
CA ALA A 594 -6.77 31.26 -18.12
C ALA A 594 -7.19 32.48 -17.29
N LEU A 595 -6.43 32.79 -16.24
CA LEU A 595 -6.69 33.93 -15.35
C LEU A 595 -5.84 35.12 -15.76
N ASN A 596 -6.49 36.26 -16.04
CA ASN A 596 -5.85 37.55 -16.22
C ASN A 596 -6.30 38.50 -15.08
N PRO A 597 -5.51 38.63 -14.02
CA PRO A 597 -5.88 39.47 -12.88
C PRO A 597 -5.83 40.96 -13.22
N THR A 598 -5.04 41.37 -14.23
CA THR A 598 -4.92 42.78 -14.67
C THR A 598 -6.22 43.27 -15.29
N THR A 599 -6.83 42.47 -16.18
CA THR A 599 -8.14 42.79 -16.78
C THR A 599 -9.31 42.30 -15.94
N GLY A 600 -9.04 41.54 -14.87
CA GLY A 600 -10.06 40.94 -14.02
C GLY A 600 -10.89 39.87 -14.72
N THR A 601 -10.26 39.09 -15.60
CA THR A 601 -10.94 38.12 -16.46
C THR A 601 -10.50 36.69 -16.15
N LEU A 602 -11.47 35.78 -15.99
CA LEU A 602 -11.25 34.34 -16.19
C LEU A 602 -11.76 33.98 -17.58
N ALA A 603 -10.90 33.41 -18.42
CA ALA A 603 -11.24 32.96 -19.76
C ALA A 603 -11.28 31.43 -19.83
N ARG A 604 -12.16 30.89 -20.66
CA ARG A 604 -12.27 29.46 -20.97
C ARG A 604 -12.05 29.26 -22.47
N TYR A 605 -11.22 28.29 -22.81
CA TYR A 605 -10.94 27.90 -24.20
C TYR A 605 -11.24 26.42 -24.38
N SER A 606 -11.94 26.06 -25.46
CA SER A 606 -12.04 24.66 -25.86
C SER A 606 -10.71 24.21 -26.44
N VAL A 607 -10.20 23.07 -25.98
CA VAL A 607 -8.99 22.43 -26.49
C VAL A 607 -9.39 21.10 -27.09
N VAL A 608 -9.02 20.87 -28.35
CA VAL A 608 -9.22 19.60 -29.05
C VAL A 608 -7.88 19.15 -29.63
N GLU A 609 -7.45 17.94 -29.31
CA GLU A 609 -6.30 17.30 -29.95
C GLU A 609 -6.79 16.43 -31.11
N GLY A 610 -6.24 16.68 -32.29
CA GLY A 610 -6.54 15.94 -33.51
C GLY A 610 -5.92 14.53 -33.54
N ARG A 611 -5.89 13.93 -34.73
CA ARG A 611 -5.31 12.59 -34.94
C ARG A 611 -3.78 12.58 -34.77
N SER A 612 -3.13 13.70 -35.09
CA SER A 612 -1.69 13.87 -34.90
C SER A 612 -1.41 14.28 -33.46
N PHE A 613 -0.54 13.51 -32.82
CA PHE A 613 -0.20 13.72 -31.43
C PHE A 613 0.44 15.09 -31.19
N GLY A 614 -0.09 15.80 -30.19
CA GLY A 614 0.33 17.16 -29.86
C GLY A 614 -0.17 18.22 -30.83
N ASP A 615 -1.07 17.92 -31.77
CA ASP A 615 -1.71 18.93 -32.61
C ASP A 615 -3.02 19.41 -31.99
N LEU A 616 -3.02 20.63 -31.47
CA LEU A 616 -4.12 21.20 -30.70
C LEU A 616 -4.86 22.28 -31.49
N THR A 617 -6.18 22.19 -31.50
CA THR A 617 -7.06 23.31 -31.84
C THR A 617 -7.54 23.95 -30.55
N VAL A 618 -7.22 25.24 -30.36
CA VAL A 618 -7.62 26.03 -29.19
C VAL A 618 -8.55 27.15 -29.65
N ARG A 619 -9.76 27.23 -29.12
CA ARG A 619 -10.76 28.25 -29.47
C ARG A 619 -11.35 28.88 -28.23
N SER A 620 -11.62 30.18 -28.28
CA SER A 620 -12.32 30.88 -27.18
C SER A 620 -13.70 30.26 -26.97
N ALA A 621 -14.05 29.99 -25.72
CA ALA A 621 -15.30 29.35 -25.31
C ALA A 621 -16.00 30.11 -24.16
N GLY A 622 -15.63 31.37 -23.95
CA GLY A 622 -16.28 32.30 -23.01
C GLY A 622 -15.33 33.00 -22.05
N THR A 623 -15.78 34.10 -21.47
CA THR A 623 -15.05 34.87 -20.44
C THR A 623 -15.99 35.29 -19.32
N SER A 624 -15.42 35.52 -18.13
CA SER A 624 -16.11 35.99 -16.93
C SER A 624 -15.30 37.14 -16.31
N ALA A 625 -15.98 38.24 -15.99
CA ALA A 625 -15.38 39.41 -15.32
C ALA A 625 -15.40 39.26 -13.78
N GLY A 626 -14.77 40.18 -13.06
CA GLY A 626 -14.76 40.21 -11.58
C GLY A 626 -13.61 39.45 -10.92
N TRP A 627 -12.56 39.11 -11.66
CA TRP A 627 -11.45 38.28 -11.20
C TRP A 627 -10.20 39.07 -10.77
N THR A 628 -10.28 40.39 -10.63
CA THR A 628 -9.12 41.27 -10.33
C THR A 628 -8.42 40.94 -9.02
N SER A 629 -9.16 40.44 -8.03
CA SER A 629 -8.63 40.09 -6.71
C SER A 629 -7.96 38.72 -6.66
N PHE A 630 -8.15 37.85 -7.66
CA PHE A 630 -7.64 36.48 -7.66
C PHE A 630 -6.17 36.41 -8.07
N ARG A 631 -5.45 35.41 -7.54
CA ARG A 631 -4.00 35.23 -7.72
C ARG A 631 -3.64 33.80 -8.08
N GLY A 632 -4.09 32.82 -7.31
CA GLY A 632 -3.89 31.39 -7.56
C GLY A 632 -5.08 30.76 -8.28
N LEU A 633 -4.82 29.77 -9.12
CA LEU A 633 -5.83 28.96 -9.81
C LEU A 633 -5.26 27.56 -10.09
N THR A 634 -6.01 26.50 -9.82
CA THR A 634 -5.63 25.10 -10.13
C THR A 634 -6.86 24.22 -10.35
N LEU A 635 -6.72 23.11 -11.08
CA LEU A 635 -7.79 22.12 -11.25
C LEU A 635 -8.02 21.38 -9.93
N GLN A 636 -9.24 21.35 -9.43
CA GLN A 636 -9.63 20.51 -8.31
C GLN A 636 -10.03 19.13 -8.81
N TYR A 637 -11.00 19.08 -9.72
CA TYR A 637 -11.33 17.90 -10.53
C TYR A 637 -12.20 18.29 -11.72
N ARG A 638 -12.29 17.39 -12.70
CA ARG A 638 -13.32 17.41 -13.74
C ARG A 638 -14.25 16.22 -13.63
N TYR A 639 -15.40 16.26 -14.29
CA TYR A 639 -16.17 15.03 -14.55
C TYR A 639 -15.67 14.35 -15.84
N ARG A 640 -15.79 13.02 -15.91
CA ARG A 640 -15.49 12.26 -17.12
C ARG A 640 -16.54 12.53 -18.21
N ALA A 641 -16.16 12.31 -19.46
CA ALA A 641 -17.11 12.37 -20.57
C ALA A 641 -18.28 11.38 -20.34
N GLY A 642 -19.52 11.86 -20.47
CA GLY A 642 -20.74 11.06 -20.25
C GLY A 642 -21.39 11.20 -18.86
N SER A 643 -20.74 11.89 -17.90
CA SER A 643 -21.34 12.17 -16.59
C SER A 643 -22.43 13.25 -16.67
N THR A 644 -23.55 13.06 -15.97
CA THR A 644 -24.63 14.06 -15.87
C THR A 644 -24.16 15.27 -15.06
N GLY A 645 -24.46 16.49 -15.53
CA GLY A 645 -24.08 17.74 -14.84
C GLY A 645 -22.62 18.18 -15.01
N ALA A 646 -21.96 17.82 -16.12
CA ALA A 646 -20.56 18.10 -16.39
C ALA A 646 -20.15 19.56 -16.10
N ALA A 647 -19.30 19.75 -15.11
CA ALA A 647 -18.65 21.00 -14.78
C ALA A 647 -17.21 20.72 -14.39
N ASP A 648 -16.28 21.57 -14.80
CA ASP A 648 -14.94 21.54 -14.23
C ASP A 648 -14.93 22.31 -12.93
N VAL A 649 -14.23 21.79 -11.93
CA VAL A 649 -14.15 22.40 -10.61
C VAL A 649 -12.70 22.80 -10.38
N LEU A 650 -12.48 24.07 -10.05
CA LEU A 650 -11.17 24.67 -9.83
C LEU A 650 -11.05 25.18 -8.39
N TYR A 651 -9.83 25.33 -7.89
CA TYR A 651 -9.55 26.16 -6.72
C TYR A 651 -8.98 27.50 -7.14
N ALA A 652 -9.37 28.56 -6.44
CA ALA A 652 -8.84 29.91 -6.64
C ALA A 652 -8.58 30.62 -5.32
N THR A 653 -7.46 31.35 -5.23
CA THR A 653 -7.13 32.20 -4.07
C THR A 653 -7.22 33.67 -4.41
N THR A 654 -7.61 34.49 -3.43
CA THR A 654 -7.59 35.95 -3.57
C THR A 654 -6.37 36.56 -2.89
N SER A 655 -6.03 37.78 -3.31
CA SER A 655 -5.01 38.63 -2.69
C SER A 655 -5.27 38.95 -1.22
N ARG A 656 -6.52 38.83 -0.75
CA ARG A 656 -6.89 38.98 0.67
C ARG A 656 -6.86 37.66 1.44
N GLY A 657 -6.43 36.57 0.81
CA GLY A 657 -6.21 35.28 1.46
C GLY A 657 -7.44 34.40 1.59
N ALA A 658 -8.49 34.59 0.78
CA ALA A 658 -9.61 33.66 0.72
C ALA A 658 -9.34 32.52 -0.28
N LEU A 659 -9.85 31.32 0.00
CA LEU A 659 -9.89 30.17 -0.90
C LEU A 659 -11.33 29.92 -1.36
N TYR A 660 -11.53 29.83 -2.67
CA TYR A 660 -12.80 29.50 -3.31
C TYR A 660 -12.68 28.22 -4.12
N GLN A 661 -13.78 27.45 -4.14
CA GLN A 661 -14.06 26.49 -5.18
C GLN A 661 -14.81 27.21 -6.31
N VAL A 662 -14.37 27.01 -7.55
CA VAL A 662 -14.96 27.58 -8.77
C VAL A 662 -15.59 26.44 -9.55
N THR A 663 -16.92 26.40 -9.63
CA THR A 663 -17.64 25.45 -10.48
C THR A 663 -17.88 26.09 -11.83
N ALA A 664 -17.16 25.63 -12.85
CA ALA A 664 -17.26 26.07 -14.24
C ALA A 664 -18.14 25.08 -15.04
N PRO A 665 -19.40 25.41 -15.35
CA PRO A 665 -20.28 24.50 -16.07
C PRO A 665 -19.76 24.25 -17.49
N ASN A 666 -19.77 23.00 -17.96
CA ASN A 666 -19.33 22.62 -19.31
C ASN A 666 -20.46 22.84 -20.33
N THR A 667 -21.12 24.00 -20.25
CA THR A 667 -22.20 24.44 -21.16
C THR A 667 -21.71 25.54 -22.09
N ALA A 668 -22.51 25.89 -23.11
CA ALA A 668 -22.20 26.97 -24.05
C ALA A 668 -21.91 28.32 -23.33
N THR A 669 -22.69 28.63 -22.30
CA THR A 669 -22.51 29.84 -21.49
C THR A 669 -21.45 29.63 -20.41
N PHE A 670 -20.39 30.44 -20.42
CA PHE A 670 -19.37 30.41 -19.38
C PHE A 670 -19.76 31.28 -18.18
N ALA A 671 -20.43 30.68 -17.19
CA ALA A 671 -20.88 31.33 -15.96
C ALA A 671 -20.33 30.60 -14.72
N PRO A 672 -19.06 30.81 -14.35
CA PRO A 672 -18.46 30.15 -13.21
C PRO A 672 -19.11 30.59 -11.89
N LYS A 673 -19.38 29.65 -10.98
CA LYS A 673 -19.94 29.90 -9.65
C LYS A 673 -18.85 29.79 -8.59
N LEU A 674 -18.81 30.74 -7.67
CA LEU A 674 -17.87 30.77 -6.55
C LEU A 674 -18.52 30.22 -5.28
N THR A 675 -17.87 29.23 -4.67
CA THR A 675 -18.23 28.72 -3.35
C THR A 675 -17.06 28.98 -2.40
N LEU A 676 -17.31 29.71 -1.31
CA LEU A 676 -16.28 29.99 -0.32
C LEU A 676 -15.86 28.69 0.41
N VAL A 677 -14.54 28.48 0.54
CA VAL A 677 -13.97 27.33 1.24
C VAL A 677 -13.24 27.77 2.52
N ARG A 678 -12.46 28.84 2.44
CA ARG A 678 -11.82 29.52 3.59
C ARG A 678 -11.83 31.02 3.37
N SER A 679 -12.16 31.78 4.41
CA SER A 679 -12.32 33.24 4.34
C SER A 679 -10.99 34.01 4.41
N SER A 680 -9.95 33.42 4.99
CA SER A 680 -8.66 34.07 5.24
C SER A 680 -7.51 33.06 5.33
N SER A 681 -6.27 33.56 5.45
CA SER A 681 -5.01 32.80 5.62
C SER A 681 -4.51 32.00 4.40
N TRP A 682 -5.24 32.01 3.29
CA TRP A 682 -4.86 31.38 2.02
C TRP A 682 -4.20 32.38 1.06
N THR A 683 -3.17 33.06 1.54
CA THR A 683 -2.40 34.08 0.78
C THR A 683 -1.36 33.41 -0.12
N PHE A 684 -1.82 32.59 -1.07
CA PHE A 684 -0.97 31.91 -2.04
C PHE A 684 -1.11 32.52 -3.42
N ASP A 685 0.03 32.80 -4.06
CA ASP A 685 0.08 33.32 -5.42
C ASP A 685 -0.23 32.22 -6.41
N GLN A 686 0.27 31.00 -6.16
CA GLN A 686 0.05 29.86 -7.04
C GLN A 686 -0.55 28.70 -6.25
N LEU A 687 -1.33 27.89 -6.95
CA LEU A 687 -1.87 26.65 -6.43
C LEU A 687 -1.52 25.53 -7.40
N ALA A 688 -1.27 24.35 -6.86
CA ALA A 688 -1.09 23.15 -7.65
C ALA A 688 -1.80 21.97 -6.97
N THR A 689 -2.55 21.19 -7.75
CA THR A 689 -3.32 20.06 -7.22
C THR A 689 -2.97 18.78 -7.94
N VAL A 690 -2.90 17.71 -7.17
CA VAL A 690 -2.74 16.34 -7.67
C VAL A 690 -3.74 15.39 -7.03
N GLY A 691 -4.20 14.43 -7.83
CA GLY A 691 -5.11 13.37 -7.38
C GLY A 691 -4.37 12.35 -6.52
N CYS A 692 -5.01 11.91 -5.44
CA CYS A 692 -4.45 11.01 -4.43
C CYS A 692 -5.51 9.99 -3.99
N GLY A 693 -5.85 9.07 -4.89
CA GLY A 693 -6.99 8.16 -4.72
C GLY A 693 -8.31 8.94 -4.67
N SER A 694 -9.09 8.77 -3.60
CA SER A 694 -10.33 9.53 -3.35
C SER A 694 -10.10 10.95 -2.82
N ARG A 695 -8.86 11.33 -2.54
CA ARG A 695 -8.45 12.62 -1.96
C ARG A 695 -7.62 13.43 -2.96
N SER A 696 -7.18 14.62 -2.56
CA SER A 696 -6.22 15.40 -3.35
C SER A 696 -5.19 16.07 -2.47
N ALA A 697 -3.96 16.18 -2.98
CA ALA A 697 -2.96 17.04 -2.37
C ALA A 697 -2.98 18.41 -3.07
N LEU A 698 -2.92 19.47 -2.27
CA LEU A 698 -2.95 20.85 -2.70
C LEU A 698 -1.69 21.53 -2.19
N LEU A 699 -0.90 22.11 -3.10
CA LEU A 699 0.26 22.91 -2.79
C LEU A 699 -0.11 24.39 -2.94
N GLY A 700 0.09 25.16 -1.89
CA GLY A 700 -0.01 26.63 -1.92
C GLY A 700 1.37 27.25 -1.96
N ILE A 701 1.64 28.11 -2.94
CA ILE A 701 2.98 28.69 -3.16
C ILE A 701 2.92 30.20 -2.95
N ARG A 702 3.86 30.71 -2.16
CA ARG A 702 4.16 32.14 -2.00
C ARG A 702 5.43 32.43 -2.79
N THR A 703 5.27 32.88 -4.03
CA THR A 703 6.40 33.02 -4.95
C THR A 703 7.39 34.07 -4.47
N GLY A 704 6.91 35.19 -3.90
CA GLY A 704 7.79 36.24 -3.37
C GLY A 704 8.58 35.85 -2.11
N ALA A 705 8.25 34.71 -1.49
CA ALA A 705 8.93 34.21 -0.28
C ALA A 705 9.68 32.88 -0.53
N ASP A 706 9.65 32.36 -1.76
CA ASP A 706 10.16 31.01 -2.10
C ASP A 706 9.66 29.92 -1.14
N GLN A 707 8.37 29.97 -0.76
CA GLN A 707 7.76 29.00 0.13
C GLN A 707 6.63 28.24 -0.56
N ALA A 708 6.58 26.94 -0.35
CA ALA A 708 5.46 26.10 -0.75
C ALA A 708 4.92 25.36 0.47
N PHE A 709 3.60 25.33 0.65
CA PHE A 709 2.93 24.69 1.79
C PHE A 709 2.01 23.59 1.29
N LEU A 710 2.17 22.40 1.84
CA LEU A 710 1.46 21.21 1.38
C LEU A 710 0.23 20.95 2.26
N TYR A 711 -0.89 20.66 1.60
CA TYR A 711 -2.18 20.38 2.21
C TYR A 711 -2.78 19.10 1.64
N ARG A 712 -3.58 18.40 2.43
CA ARG A 712 -4.47 17.33 1.97
C ARG A 712 -5.91 17.80 2.03
N VAL A 713 -6.66 17.57 0.97
CA VAL A 713 -8.09 17.82 0.89
C VAL A 713 -8.82 16.48 0.97
N ASP A 714 -9.56 16.28 2.07
CA ASP A 714 -10.26 15.03 2.37
C ASP A 714 -11.71 15.03 1.89
N SER A 715 -12.35 16.19 1.85
CA SER A 715 -13.75 16.35 1.44
C SER A 715 -14.00 17.75 0.87
N TYR A 716 -15.09 17.86 0.11
CA TYR A 716 -15.43 19.06 -0.64
C TYR A 716 -16.86 19.48 -0.28
N ALA A 717 -16.97 20.40 0.66
CA ALA A 717 -18.24 20.79 1.28
C ALA A 717 -18.27 22.28 1.61
N GLY A 718 -17.85 23.14 0.67
CA GLY A 718 -17.78 24.59 0.87
C GLY A 718 -16.90 24.95 2.07
N THR A 719 -17.40 25.75 3.00
CA THR A 719 -16.71 26.11 4.24
C THR A 719 -16.42 24.92 5.16
N SER A 720 -17.20 23.84 5.04
CA SER A 720 -17.01 22.58 5.77
C SER A 720 -16.02 21.61 5.10
N SER A 721 -15.38 22.01 3.99
CA SER A 721 -14.35 21.19 3.35
C SER A 721 -13.21 20.88 4.34
N VAL A 722 -12.83 19.61 4.45
CA VAL A 722 -11.75 19.19 5.35
C VAL A 722 -10.41 19.35 4.62
N ILE A 723 -9.64 20.36 5.04
CA ILE A 723 -8.30 20.65 4.51
C ILE A 723 -7.30 20.59 5.66
N ARG A 724 -6.32 19.69 5.57
CA ARG A 724 -5.28 19.47 6.57
C ARG A 724 -3.95 20.00 6.07
N GLY A 725 -3.31 20.88 6.85
CA GLY A 725 -1.98 21.40 6.55
C GLY A 725 -0.89 20.45 7.05
N PHE A 726 0.15 20.30 6.25
CA PHE A 726 1.31 19.46 6.57
C PHE A 726 2.61 20.24 6.69
N GLY A 727 2.53 21.57 6.55
CA GLY A 727 3.67 22.46 6.69
C GLY A 727 4.34 22.79 5.36
N GLN A 728 5.51 23.40 5.47
CA GLN A 728 6.29 23.84 4.32
C GLN A 728 6.96 22.64 3.63
N LEU A 729 6.82 22.57 2.32
CA LEU A 729 7.46 21.60 1.46
C LEU A 729 8.92 22.02 1.19
N GLY A 730 9.88 21.29 1.77
CA GLY A 730 11.28 21.70 1.75
C GLY A 730 11.56 23.00 2.52
N SER A 731 12.83 23.41 2.58
CA SER A 731 13.22 24.70 3.15
C SER A 731 13.04 25.88 2.19
N THR A 732 13.07 25.64 0.88
CA THR A 732 12.96 26.67 -0.17
C THR A 732 12.30 26.08 -1.42
N TRP A 733 11.45 26.87 -2.07
CA TRP A 733 10.77 26.55 -3.33
C TRP A 733 10.95 27.70 -4.34
N ALA A 734 12.13 27.75 -4.96
CA ALA A 734 12.54 28.83 -5.88
C ALA A 734 12.05 28.59 -7.33
N ALA A 735 10.79 28.21 -7.50
CA ALA A 735 10.19 28.04 -8.83
C ALA A 735 9.46 29.31 -9.28
N ALA A 736 9.67 29.70 -10.54
CA ALA A 736 8.94 30.82 -11.13
C ALA A 736 7.46 30.46 -11.30
N HIS A 737 7.17 29.25 -11.78
CA HIS A 737 5.80 28.73 -11.86
C HIS A 737 5.70 27.28 -11.40
N THR A 738 4.55 26.93 -10.83
CA THR A 738 4.25 25.60 -10.30
C THR A 738 2.82 25.20 -10.62
N ALA A 739 2.64 23.96 -11.05
CA ALA A 739 1.36 23.35 -11.34
C ALA A 739 1.37 21.86 -10.93
N GLY A 740 0.23 21.18 -10.99
CA GLY A 740 0.17 19.73 -10.70
C GLY A 740 1.00 18.91 -11.69
N ALA A 741 1.60 17.81 -11.25
CA ALA A 741 2.15 16.79 -12.15
C ALA A 741 1.34 15.50 -12.05
N TRP A 742 0.82 15.01 -13.18
CA TRP A 742 -0.08 13.85 -13.20
C TRP A 742 0.56 12.69 -13.95
N ASP A 743 0.57 11.52 -13.32
CA ASP A 743 0.91 10.27 -13.99
C ASP A 743 -0.32 9.76 -14.73
N SER A 744 -0.13 9.36 -16.00
CA SER A 744 -1.17 9.10 -16.99
C SER A 744 -1.84 10.36 -17.58
N LEU A 745 -2.62 10.13 -18.65
CA LEU A 745 -3.38 11.16 -19.37
C LEU A 745 -4.57 11.71 -18.55
N LEU A 746 -4.83 11.14 -17.38
CA LEU A 746 -5.93 11.47 -16.49
C LEU A 746 -5.43 12.42 -15.39
N GLY A 747 -5.88 13.68 -15.44
CA GLY A 747 -5.84 14.56 -14.27
C GLY A 747 -6.88 14.15 -13.22
N PRO A 748 -7.03 14.92 -12.13
CA PRO A 748 -8.08 14.69 -11.14
C PRO A 748 -9.46 14.61 -11.80
N ALA A 749 -10.10 13.44 -11.79
CA ALA A 749 -11.36 13.19 -12.49
C ALA A 749 -12.35 12.40 -11.62
N ARG A 750 -13.64 12.75 -11.71
CA ARG A 750 -14.77 12.04 -11.07
C ARG A 750 -15.64 11.36 -12.11
N ARG A 751 -16.25 10.24 -11.71
CA ARG A 751 -17.35 9.63 -12.47
C ARG A 751 -18.63 10.43 -12.29
#